data_AF-A0A9P5EW67-F1
#
_entry.id   AF-A0A9P5EW67-F1
#
_cell.length_a   1.000
_cell.length_b   1.000
_cell.length_c   1.000
_cell.angle_alpha   90.00
_cell.angle_beta   90.00
_cell.angle_gamma   90.00
#
_symmetry.space_group_name_H-M   'P 1'
#
loop_
_entity.id
_entity.type
_entity.pdbx_description
1 polymer ?
#
loop_
_entity_poly.entity_id
_entity_poly.type
_entity_poly.pdbx_seq_one_letter_code
_entity_poly.pdbx_strand_id
1 'polypeptide(L)'
;MLGTITAEHARKDIESAKATGFDGFALNIGDPTASFIDTSLGYLYDAADSIGGFGLYVSMDVWASGDACWHGRDSCNGPLDYHWIFQKYKGRASYYQWNDLPVISTFSAADFDNVKWNKWKKTLANEIFFIPDFDKTTGYYESHPGWWEYWGDLVDGLFSWESAWPERDGYGSRSPGDVSLDLSIAQGAHNHSKLYMVPLSFLQYKNSYNVSVYRAGLHALPMRMKGILDQMDQADFVQYLTWNDGPESHYIAELWSEQNSDAQPWLYMNQKMFDHTALQPLIASFNHAFKSRTDSTSMTPQNGAVAVGAMWHRPMTDDAVCNPVVKTIYTSRPSGSEDYYSRNMAYWSVVLKPGLPSGYKISIQAGEEEHTQVLTSGLNYGNGAGNIQAGIQTMKLLDPAGKTIMSARSKRCVSSGCPQGIYNMNYLVTAFEDGASDSTCQPIGTEVMPMNAVKELEIPSCGSDKNHWLCQICNASDISIFEKASVKWEAGKTDIALQDFQTWWKKKKTAIQASYENGTWSQGAAGYFRFDEQFVCDNRDFLGCIADVGCKINDPWTIAGSNILTSMSRINNVFNAWLTAIDSATSQATTMKNTFLEKFVYDPTKDITTQMNTWILTQVFDAVGGGIFNRLSNIIGESTVAEEAWNSMYSLAQEQMTKALEKAEKDKMTTITDIESMIVNIHDIQTSAVEAIRSAYFNENDISFFASQVKSGMWIKSSILDTLDLSKAMKQIFFGNLIQKAWYSNPTSEPVIIMVEDDASDVNPFAWKGGASGQPETLDKDDVNAARFVKDGNTFFLVGTTNCQQWKTADGTNEYTCDQDAFQGLQGISQFKSDASEWGGLTKDSIVTSVWAGYKLNGNANGYNISANTDNSQRDSNGNKQLTMYPSGAETPGVFSIPICDYKTAYRNFAAVGGWN
;
A
#
# COMPACT_ATOMS: atom_id res chain seq x y z
N MET A 1 -18.31 -10.65 5.95
CA MET A 1 -17.28 -11.53 5.35
C MET A 1 -17.26 -12.83 6.12
N LEU A 2 -17.28 -13.98 5.43
CA LEU A 2 -17.15 -15.28 6.09
C LEU A 2 -15.66 -15.52 6.43
N GLY A 3 -15.36 -15.74 7.70
CA GLY A 3 -14.07 -16.16 8.22
C GLY A 3 -14.25 -17.30 9.22
N THR A 4 -13.16 -17.75 9.85
CA THR A 4 -13.26 -18.72 10.96
C THR A 4 -14.14 -18.15 12.06
N ILE A 5 -15.06 -18.95 12.58
CA ILE A 5 -15.95 -18.56 13.68
C ILE A 5 -16.24 -19.77 14.58
N THR A 6 -16.43 -19.53 15.87
CA THR A 6 -16.92 -20.57 16.79
C THR A 6 -18.44 -20.68 16.75
N ALA A 7 -18.98 -21.82 17.21
CA ALA A 7 -20.43 -22.00 17.34
C ALA A 7 -21.10 -20.97 18.28
N GLU A 8 -20.40 -20.55 19.33
CA GLU A 8 -20.87 -19.54 20.28
C GLU A 8 -20.97 -18.17 19.61
N HIS A 9 -19.91 -17.73 18.93
CA HIS A 9 -19.89 -16.44 18.25
C HIS A 9 -20.87 -16.41 17.07
N ALA A 10 -21.02 -17.51 16.33
CA ALA A 10 -22.03 -17.63 15.28
C ALA A 10 -23.46 -17.43 15.82
N ARG A 11 -23.78 -18.05 16.96
CA ARG A 11 -25.06 -17.84 17.65
C ARG A 11 -25.23 -16.39 18.08
N LYS A 12 -24.20 -15.80 18.69
CA LYS A 12 -24.24 -14.41 19.18
C LYS A 12 -24.45 -13.41 18.04
N ASP A 13 -23.76 -13.60 16.92
CA ASP A 13 -23.94 -12.77 15.72
C ASP A 13 -25.38 -12.81 15.21
N ILE A 14 -25.98 -13.99 15.10
CA ILE A 14 -27.36 -14.14 14.63
C ILE A 14 -28.37 -13.55 15.63
N GLU A 15 -28.18 -13.77 16.93
CA GLU A 15 -29.06 -13.20 17.97
C GLU A 15 -29.00 -11.67 17.96
N SER A 16 -27.81 -11.07 17.89
CA SER A 16 -27.62 -9.63 17.83
C SER A 16 -28.15 -9.02 16.52
N ALA A 17 -27.94 -9.67 15.37
CA ALA A 17 -28.45 -9.19 14.10
C ALA A 17 -29.98 -9.22 14.07
N LYS A 18 -30.58 -10.32 14.55
CA LYS A 18 -32.03 -10.44 14.69
C LYS A 18 -32.60 -9.40 15.65
N ALA A 19 -31.92 -9.12 16.77
CA ALA A 19 -32.33 -8.07 17.72
C ALA A 19 -32.23 -6.66 17.12
N THR A 20 -31.28 -6.43 16.21
CA THR A 20 -31.16 -5.19 15.41
C THR A 20 -32.24 -5.12 14.32
N GLY A 21 -33.03 -6.18 14.11
CA GLY A 21 -34.11 -6.23 13.14
C GLY A 21 -33.67 -6.64 11.73
N PHE A 22 -32.49 -7.25 11.56
CA PHE A 22 -32.12 -7.89 10.30
C PHE A 22 -32.89 -9.20 10.09
N ASP A 23 -33.25 -9.49 8.83
CA ASP A 23 -33.94 -10.73 8.46
C ASP A 23 -32.97 -11.87 8.14
N GLY A 24 -31.71 -11.56 7.88
CA GLY A 24 -30.73 -12.55 7.50
C GLY A 24 -29.35 -11.99 7.14
N PHE A 25 -28.42 -12.89 6.81
CA PHE A 25 -27.09 -12.55 6.31
C PHE A 25 -26.90 -12.96 4.85
N ALA A 26 -26.30 -12.03 4.08
CA ALA A 26 -25.60 -12.33 2.84
C ALA A 26 -24.18 -12.80 3.20
N LEU A 27 -23.93 -14.11 3.07
CA LEU A 27 -22.65 -14.71 3.42
C LEU A 27 -21.67 -14.52 2.26
N ASN A 28 -20.88 -13.43 2.30
CA ASN A 28 -19.79 -13.20 1.36
C ASN A 28 -18.67 -14.24 1.57
N ILE A 29 -18.33 -14.97 0.51
CA ILE A 29 -17.36 -16.06 0.51
C ILE A 29 -16.31 -15.80 -0.58
N GLY A 30 -15.08 -15.51 -0.17
CA GLY A 30 -13.93 -15.27 -1.05
C GLY A 30 -13.35 -16.55 -1.66
N ASP A 31 -12.88 -17.46 -0.82
CA ASP A 31 -12.32 -18.76 -1.25
C ASP A 31 -13.23 -19.90 -0.77
N PRO A 32 -14.15 -20.43 -1.61
CA PRO A 32 -15.02 -21.54 -1.25
C PRO A 32 -14.29 -22.87 -1.05
N THR A 33 -12.97 -22.94 -1.34
CA THR A 33 -12.15 -24.15 -1.16
C THR A 33 -11.39 -24.17 0.16
N ALA A 34 -11.39 -23.05 0.91
CA ALA A 34 -10.71 -22.99 2.20
C ALA A 34 -11.34 -23.96 3.22
N SER A 35 -10.48 -24.62 4.00
CA SER A 35 -10.87 -25.72 4.90
C SER A 35 -11.84 -25.32 6.02
N PHE A 36 -11.85 -24.05 6.42
CA PHE A 36 -12.73 -23.53 7.47
C PHE A 36 -14.16 -23.24 6.99
N ILE A 37 -14.40 -23.18 5.67
CA ILE A 37 -15.68 -22.73 5.08
C ILE A 37 -16.83 -23.64 5.53
N ASP A 38 -16.66 -24.96 5.39
CA ASP A 38 -17.72 -25.92 5.71
C ASP A 38 -18.10 -25.89 7.21
N THR A 39 -17.09 -25.79 8.08
CA THR A 39 -17.29 -25.70 9.53
C THR A 39 -18.02 -24.41 9.91
N SER A 40 -17.57 -23.27 9.39
CA SER A 40 -18.12 -21.95 9.71
C SER A 40 -19.57 -21.81 9.22
N LEU A 41 -19.86 -22.28 8.01
CA LEU A 41 -21.22 -22.37 7.49
C LEU A 41 -22.08 -23.30 8.33
N GLY A 42 -21.57 -24.47 8.73
CA GLY A 42 -22.26 -25.39 9.62
C GLY A 42 -22.74 -24.71 10.90
N TYR A 43 -21.85 -23.98 11.58
CA TYR A 43 -22.21 -23.25 12.80
C TYR A 43 -23.25 -22.17 12.59
N LEU A 44 -23.16 -21.39 11.50
CA LEU A 44 -24.14 -20.36 11.19
C LEU A 44 -25.52 -20.96 10.87
N TYR A 45 -25.61 -21.98 10.02
CA TYR A 45 -26.88 -22.64 9.69
C TYR A 45 -27.48 -23.38 10.89
N ASP A 46 -26.67 -24.02 11.73
CA ASP A 46 -27.16 -24.68 12.95
C ASP A 46 -27.71 -23.67 13.96
N ALA A 47 -27.02 -22.52 14.13
CA ALA A 47 -27.51 -21.44 14.96
C ALA A 47 -28.80 -20.83 14.41
N ALA A 48 -28.85 -20.50 13.11
CA ALA A 48 -30.01 -19.90 12.47
C ALA A 48 -31.24 -20.82 12.50
N ASP A 49 -31.08 -22.13 12.24
CA ASP A 49 -32.17 -23.10 12.36
C ASP A 49 -32.66 -23.24 13.79
N SER A 50 -31.76 -23.24 14.77
CA SER A 50 -32.11 -23.34 16.18
C SER A 50 -32.82 -22.09 16.71
N ILE A 51 -32.41 -20.89 16.28
CA ILE A 51 -33.01 -19.61 16.71
C ILE A 51 -34.34 -19.38 15.98
N GLY A 52 -34.43 -19.81 14.71
CA GLY A 52 -35.56 -19.63 13.82
C GLY A 52 -35.77 -18.19 13.37
N GLY A 53 -36.42 -17.99 12.22
CA GLY A 53 -36.80 -16.66 11.71
C GLY A 53 -35.61 -15.76 11.37
N PHE A 54 -34.48 -16.34 10.97
CA PHE A 54 -33.32 -15.63 10.46
C PHE A 54 -32.77 -16.40 9.26
N GLY A 55 -32.64 -15.72 8.12
CA GLY A 55 -32.21 -16.32 6.85
C GLY A 55 -30.72 -16.20 6.61
N LEU A 56 -30.15 -17.14 5.88
CA LEU A 56 -28.77 -17.12 5.41
C LEU A 56 -28.76 -17.45 3.93
N TYR A 57 -28.02 -16.70 3.13
CA TYR A 57 -27.84 -17.03 1.72
C TYR A 57 -26.42 -16.73 1.26
N VAL A 58 -26.03 -17.36 0.14
CA VAL A 58 -24.67 -17.25 -0.39
C VAL A 58 -24.52 -15.94 -1.18
N SER A 59 -23.47 -15.19 -0.88
CA SER A 59 -22.96 -14.09 -1.69
C SER A 59 -21.59 -14.50 -2.22
N MET A 60 -21.50 -14.74 -3.53
CA MET A 60 -20.27 -15.24 -4.14
C MET A 60 -19.33 -14.07 -4.44
N ASP A 61 -18.13 -14.11 -3.87
CA ASP A 61 -17.07 -13.16 -4.22
C ASP A 61 -16.17 -13.75 -5.30
N VAL A 62 -16.71 -13.77 -6.52
CA VAL A 62 -16.04 -14.39 -7.67
C VAL A 62 -14.73 -13.68 -8.03
N TRP A 63 -14.60 -12.40 -7.67
CA TRP A 63 -13.35 -11.66 -7.82
C TRP A 63 -12.29 -12.18 -6.85
N ALA A 64 -12.60 -12.21 -5.54
CA ALA A 64 -11.68 -12.74 -4.54
C ALA A 64 -11.34 -14.23 -4.76
N SER A 65 -12.29 -15.03 -5.27
CA SER A 65 -12.03 -16.43 -5.63
C SER A 65 -11.00 -16.56 -6.76
N GLY A 66 -11.08 -15.68 -7.77
CA GLY A 66 -10.12 -15.62 -8.87
C GLY A 66 -8.74 -15.17 -8.39
N ASP A 67 -8.69 -14.20 -7.46
CA ASP A 67 -7.46 -13.78 -6.80
C ASP A 67 -6.83 -14.93 -5.97
N ALA A 68 -7.65 -15.69 -5.24
CA ALA A 68 -7.19 -16.87 -4.51
C ALA A 68 -6.57 -17.91 -5.47
N CYS A 69 -7.20 -18.16 -6.62
CA CYS A 69 -6.63 -19.04 -7.66
C CYS A 69 -5.30 -18.51 -8.19
N TRP A 70 -5.19 -17.21 -8.48
CA TRP A 70 -3.95 -16.57 -8.92
C TRP A 70 -2.83 -16.77 -7.90
N HIS A 71 -3.15 -16.75 -6.61
CA HIS A 71 -2.24 -17.03 -5.51
C HIS A 71 -2.10 -18.52 -5.16
N GLY A 72 -2.48 -19.42 -6.07
CA GLY A 72 -2.20 -20.86 -5.99
C GLY A 72 -3.20 -21.68 -5.17
N ARG A 73 -4.40 -21.15 -4.90
CA ARG A 73 -5.52 -21.90 -4.29
C ARG A 73 -6.33 -22.64 -5.36
N ASP A 74 -7.15 -23.58 -4.93
CA ASP A 74 -7.91 -24.45 -5.85
C ASP A 74 -9.19 -23.80 -6.43
N SER A 75 -9.50 -22.55 -6.04
CA SER A 75 -10.73 -21.85 -6.44
C SER A 75 -10.69 -21.23 -7.85
N CYS A 76 -10.41 -22.05 -8.86
CA CYS A 76 -10.11 -21.58 -10.23
C CYS A 76 -11.28 -21.66 -11.24
N ASN A 77 -12.48 -22.10 -10.84
CA ASN A 77 -13.62 -22.31 -11.73
C ASN A 77 -14.73 -21.26 -11.56
N GLY A 78 -14.46 -20.18 -10.82
CA GLY A 78 -15.37 -19.05 -10.62
C GLY A 78 -16.68 -19.48 -9.91
N PRO A 79 -17.86 -19.07 -10.40
CA PRO A 79 -19.14 -19.42 -9.75
C PRO A 79 -19.37 -20.93 -9.54
N LEU A 80 -18.71 -21.79 -10.31
CA LEU A 80 -18.84 -23.24 -10.18
C LEU A 80 -18.23 -23.79 -8.89
N ASP A 81 -17.23 -23.12 -8.31
CA ASP A 81 -16.58 -23.58 -7.07
C ASP A 81 -17.51 -23.48 -5.85
N TYR A 82 -18.57 -22.68 -5.95
CA TYR A 82 -19.58 -22.50 -4.90
C TYR A 82 -20.70 -23.56 -4.96
N HIS A 83 -20.74 -24.41 -5.98
CA HIS A 83 -21.85 -25.33 -6.23
C HIS A 83 -22.10 -26.27 -5.03
N TRP A 84 -21.04 -26.76 -4.40
CA TRP A 84 -21.15 -27.69 -3.27
C TRP A 84 -21.85 -27.04 -2.06
N ILE A 85 -21.59 -25.76 -1.82
CA ILE A 85 -22.21 -24.97 -0.73
C ILE A 85 -23.71 -24.91 -0.96
N PHE A 86 -24.11 -24.53 -2.18
CA PHE A 86 -25.51 -24.48 -2.54
C PHE A 86 -26.20 -25.83 -2.35
N GLN A 87 -25.64 -26.92 -2.90
CA GLN A 87 -26.26 -28.25 -2.78
C GLN A 87 -26.38 -28.73 -1.34
N LYS A 88 -25.40 -28.42 -0.49
CA LYS A 88 -25.39 -28.84 0.91
C LYS A 88 -26.40 -28.10 1.76
N TYR A 89 -26.52 -26.77 1.58
CA TYR A 89 -27.27 -25.92 2.50
C TYR A 89 -28.64 -25.46 1.99
N LYS A 90 -28.95 -25.50 0.69
CA LYS A 90 -30.22 -24.99 0.13
C LYS A 90 -31.49 -25.58 0.77
N GLY A 91 -31.40 -26.80 1.30
CA GLY A 91 -32.51 -27.50 1.96
C GLY A 91 -32.67 -27.19 3.45
N ARG A 92 -31.81 -26.35 4.03
CA ARG A 92 -31.92 -25.92 5.43
C ARG A 92 -33.09 -24.95 5.59
N ALA A 93 -33.77 -25.01 6.74
CA ALA A 93 -34.92 -24.14 7.00
C ALA A 93 -34.54 -22.65 7.08
N SER A 94 -33.31 -22.37 7.48
CA SER A 94 -32.71 -21.02 7.49
C SER A 94 -32.07 -20.60 6.17
N TYR A 95 -32.07 -21.42 5.11
CA TYR A 95 -31.64 -20.90 3.80
C TYR A 95 -32.67 -19.87 3.33
N TYR A 96 -32.24 -18.63 3.11
CA TYR A 96 -33.16 -17.54 2.76
C TYR A 96 -33.77 -17.77 1.38
N GLN A 97 -35.08 -17.63 1.29
CA GLN A 97 -35.85 -17.85 0.07
C GLN A 97 -36.73 -16.64 -0.22
N TRP A 98 -36.89 -16.33 -1.50
CA TRP A 98 -37.85 -15.36 -1.99
C TRP A 98 -38.78 -16.04 -2.98
N ASN A 99 -40.10 -16.00 -2.73
CA ASN A 99 -41.10 -16.73 -3.51
C ASN A 99 -40.73 -18.21 -3.74
N ASP A 100 -40.38 -18.91 -2.64
CA ASP A 100 -39.97 -20.32 -2.63
C ASP A 100 -38.69 -20.65 -3.43
N LEU A 101 -37.95 -19.63 -3.89
CA LEU A 101 -36.67 -19.79 -4.56
C LEU A 101 -35.50 -19.42 -3.64
N PRO A 102 -34.49 -20.31 -3.49
CA PRO A 102 -33.24 -19.99 -2.81
C PRO A 102 -32.57 -18.74 -3.37
N VAL A 103 -32.26 -17.76 -2.52
CA VAL A 103 -31.60 -16.52 -2.94
C VAL A 103 -30.10 -16.76 -3.11
N ILE A 104 -29.51 -16.17 -4.15
CA ILE A 104 -28.05 -16.08 -4.33
C ILE A 104 -27.71 -14.66 -4.79
N SER A 105 -26.61 -14.11 -4.29
CA SER A 105 -26.04 -12.82 -4.73
C SER A 105 -24.56 -12.96 -5.07
N THR A 106 -23.94 -11.86 -5.50
CA THR A 106 -22.51 -11.76 -5.80
C THR A 106 -21.95 -10.43 -5.29
N PHE A 107 -20.64 -10.38 -5.06
CA PHE A 107 -19.91 -9.11 -4.86
C PHE A 107 -19.62 -8.39 -6.18
N SER A 108 -19.46 -9.11 -7.29
CA SER A 108 -19.27 -8.50 -8.61
C SER A 108 -19.60 -9.47 -9.74
N ALA A 109 -19.60 -8.99 -10.98
CA ALA A 109 -19.58 -9.83 -12.18
C ALA A 109 -18.21 -10.48 -12.45
N ALA A 110 -17.13 -9.94 -11.85
CA ALA A 110 -15.74 -10.16 -12.27
C ALA A 110 -15.58 -10.11 -13.81
N ASP A 111 -14.70 -10.92 -14.39
CA ASP A 111 -14.47 -11.01 -15.85
C ASP A 111 -15.42 -12.02 -16.54
N PHE A 112 -16.59 -12.26 -15.96
CA PHE A 112 -17.58 -13.21 -16.48
C PHE A 112 -18.66 -12.49 -17.28
N ASP A 113 -18.82 -12.90 -18.54
CA ASP A 113 -19.89 -12.44 -19.43
C ASP A 113 -21.23 -13.15 -19.16
N ASN A 114 -22.29 -12.70 -19.83
CA ASN A 114 -23.63 -13.25 -19.67
C ASN A 114 -23.73 -14.74 -20.07
N VAL A 115 -22.91 -15.20 -21.03
CA VAL A 115 -22.89 -16.59 -21.48
C VAL A 115 -22.37 -17.50 -20.38
N LYS A 116 -21.27 -17.13 -19.73
CA LYS A 116 -20.68 -17.90 -18.62
C LYS A 116 -21.60 -17.92 -17.41
N TRP A 117 -22.20 -16.79 -17.05
CA TRP A 117 -23.16 -16.73 -15.95
C TRP A 117 -24.42 -17.57 -16.22
N ASN A 118 -24.97 -17.51 -17.44
CA ASN A 118 -26.12 -18.34 -17.82
C ASN A 118 -25.77 -19.83 -17.81
N LYS A 119 -24.55 -20.20 -18.22
CA LYS A 119 -24.06 -21.58 -18.11
C LYS A 119 -24.02 -22.04 -16.66
N TRP A 120 -23.53 -21.20 -15.74
CA TRP A 120 -23.55 -21.49 -14.30
C TRP A 120 -24.99 -21.63 -13.77
N LYS A 121 -25.89 -20.67 -14.07
CA LYS A 121 -27.29 -20.69 -13.59
C LYS A 121 -28.00 -21.98 -14.00
N LYS A 122 -27.74 -22.48 -15.21
CA LYS A 122 -28.24 -23.78 -15.70
C LYS A 122 -27.74 -24.98 -14.90
N THR A 123 -26.54 -24.92 -14.31
CA THR A 123 -26.05 -26.01 -13.43
C THR A 123 -26.87 -26.12 -12.14
N LEU A 124 -27.60 -25.07 -11.77
CA LEU A 124 -28.53 -25.02 -10.64
C LEU A 124 -29.99 -25.23 -11.07
N ALA A 125 -30.22 -25.75 -12.27
CA ALA A 125 -31.54 -25.94 -12.89
C ALA A 125 -32.39 -24.65 -12.99
N ASN A 126 -31.76 -23.47 -12.86
CA ASN A 126 -32.43 -22.18 -12.71
C ASN A 126 -33.43 -22.10 -11.52
N GLU A 127 -33.26 -22.95 -10.50
CA GLU A 127 -34.10 -22.97 -9.30
C GLU A 127 -33.57 -21.99 -8.22
N ILE A 128 -33.28 -20.76 -8.63
CA ILE A 128 -32.72 -19.73 -7.74
C ILE A 128 -33.38 -18.37 -8.00
N PHE A 129 -33.39 -17.52 -6.98
CA PHE A 129 -33.65 -16.09 -7.11
C PHE A 129 -32.30 -15.35 -7.09
N PHE A 130 -31.88 -14.81 -8.24
CA PHE A 130 -30.54 -14.25 -8.41
C PHE A 130 -30.55 -12.72 -8.35
N ILE A 131 -29.91 -12.15 -7.34
CA ILE A 131 -29.78 -10.70 -7.13
C ILE A 131 -28.30 -10.30 -7.05
N PRO A 132 -27.58 -10.25 -8.18
CA PRO A 132 -26.15 -9.97 -8.19
C PRO A 132 -25.85 -8.48 -8.00
N ASP A 133 -24.63 -8.23 -7.54
CA ASP A 133 -23.97 -6.95 -7.81
C ASP A 133 -23.23 -7.00 -9.14
N PHE A 134 -23.75 -6.26 -10.14
CA PHE A 134 -23.12 -6.06 -11.45
C PHE A 134 -22.87 -4.58 -11.71
N ASP A 135 -22.75 -3.77 -10.67
CA ASP A 135 -22.78 -2.30 -10.78
C ASP A 135 -21.60 -1.68 -11.54
N LYS A 136 -20.49 -2.42 -11.69
CA LYS A 136 -19.34 -2.04 -12.53
C LYS A 136 -19.47 -2.40 -14.01
N THR A 137 -20.58 -3.03 -14.42
CA THR A 137 -20.78 -3.36 -15.83
C THR A 137 -21.28 -2.16 -16.64
N THR A 138 -20.83 -2.04 -17.88
CA THR A 138 -21.15 -0.89 -18.75
C THR A 138 -22.65 -0.73 -18.98
N GLY A 139 -23.20 0.45 -18.68
CA GLY A 139 -24.61 0.78 -18.88
C GLY A 139 -25.50 0.47 -17.68
N TYR A 140 -24.95 -0.06 -16.58
CA TYR A 140 -25.70 -0.39 -15.37
C TYR A 140 -26.35 0.85 -14.77
N TYR A 141 -25.54 1.86 -14.37
CA TYR A 141 -26.01 3.06 -13.66
C TYR A 141 -26.94 3.96 -14.49
N GLU A 142 -26.86 3.87 -15.82
CA GLU A 142 -27.76 4.55 -16.75
C GLU A 142 -29.07 3.81 -16.98
N SER A 143 -29.23 2.59 -16.43
CA SER A 143 -30.31 1.67 -16.79
C SER A 143 -30.45 1.52 -18.31
N HIS A 144 -29.31 1.41 -19.00
CA HIS A 144 -29.26 1.51 -20.45
C HIS A 144 -30.04 0.34 -21.09
N PRO A 145 -30.84 0.55 -22.16
CA PRO A 145 -31.60 -0.53 -22.80
C PRO A 145 -30.74 -1.72 -23.23
N GLY A 146 -29.52 -1.46 -23.73
CA GLY A 146 -28.56 -2.51 -24.09
C GLY A 146 -28.01 -3.30 -22.89
N TRP A 147 -28.00 -2.71 -21.69
CA TRP A 147 -27.65 -3.46 -20.48
C TRP A 147 -28.73 -4.49 -20.17
N TRP A 148 -30.00 -4.09 -20.22
CA TRP A 148 -31.14 -4.98 -20.00
C TRP A 148 -31.27 -6.07 -21.07
N GLU A 149 -31.00 -5.75 -22.34
CA GLU A 149 -30.96 -6.77 -23.41
C GLU A 149 -29.89 -7.84 -23.13
N TYR A 150 -28.76 -7.44 -22.56
CA TYR A 150 -27.62 -8.34 -22.36
C TYR A 150 -27.69 -9.13 -21.04
N TRP A 151 -28.11 -8.48 -19.95
CA TRP A 151 -28.08 -9.02 -18.59
C TRP A 151 -29.47 -9.32 -17.99
N GLY A 152 -30.54 -8.71 -18.50
CA GLY A 152 -31.85 -8.68 -17.84
C GLY A 152 -32.51 -10.05 -17.65
N ASP A 153 -32.31 -10.99 -18.58
CA ASP A 153 -32.83 -12.35 -18.50
C ASP A 153 -32.09 -13.23 -17.46
N LEU A 154 -30.86 -12.86 -17.09
CA LEU A 154 -30.05 -13.60 -16.14
C LEU A 154 -30.46 -13.33 -14.69
N VAL A 155 -30.96 -12.13 -14.40
CA VAL A 155 -31.15 -11.60 -13.05
C VAL A 155 -32.63 -11.55 -12.66
N ASP A 156 -32.90 -11.68 -11.37
CA ASP A 156 -34.25 -11.59 -10.78
C ASP A 156 -34.41 -10.29 -9.95
N GLY A 157 -33.29 -9.71 -9.53
CA GLY A 157 -33.18 -8.36 -9.01
C GLY A 157 -31.76 -7.81 -9.17
N LEU A 158 -31.54 -6.58 -8.73
CA LEU A 158 -30.23 -5.92 -8.77
C LEU A 158 -29.80 -5.47 -7.37
N PHE A 159 -28.51 -5.55 -7.10
CA PHE A 159 -27.83 -4.93 -5.97
C PHE A 159 -26.70 -4.04 -6.50
N SER A 160 -26.37 -2.96 -5.78
CA SER A 160 -25.29 -2.02 -6.17
C SER A 160 -24.36 -1.76 -5.00
N TRP A 161 -23.20 -2.40 -4.92
CA TRP A 161 -22.26 -2.22 -3.80
C TRP A 161 -21.66 -0.80 -3.76
N GLU A 162 -21.17 -0.31 -4.88
CA GLU A 162 -20.40 0.94 -5.00
C GLU A 162 -21.25 2.17 -4.68
N SER A 163 -22.56 2.11 -4.92
CA SER A 163 -23.51 3.20 -4.64
C SER A 163 -23.62 3.57 -3.15
N ALA A 164 -23.13 2.72 -2.24
CA ALA A 164 -23.20 2.94 -0.80
C ALA A 164 -22.34 4.12 -0.31
N TRP A 165 -21.32 4.51 -1.09
CA TRP A 165 -20.33 5.52 -0.69
C TRP A 165 -20.06 6.53 -1.82
N PRO A 166 -19.37 7.66 -1.54
CA PRO A 166 -18.99 8.64 -2.56
C PRO A 166 -18.14 8.06 -3.69
N GLU A 167 -18.21 8.70 -4.85
CA GLU A 167 -17.47 8.30 -6.04
C GLU A 167 -15.97 8.17 -5.76
N ARG A 168 -15.40 7.06 -6.21
CA ARG A 168 -13.97 6.79 -6.25
C ARG A 168 -13.68 5.91 -7.46
N ASP A 169 -12.63 6.23 -8.21
CA ASP A 169 -12.23 5.51 -9.42
C ASP A 169 -13.38 5.36 -10.45
N GLY A 170 -14.26 6.37 -10.54
CA GLY A 170 -15.38 6.42 -11.49
C GLY A 170 -16.66 5.69 -11.07
N TYR A 171 -16.70 5.10 -9.86
CA TYR A 171 -17.89 4.42 -9.34
C TYR A 171 -18.30 4.98 -7.98
N GLY A 172 -19.61 5.04 -7.70
CA GLY A 172 -20.18 5.43 -6.43
C GLY A 172 -21.09 6.66 -6.49
N SER A 173 -21.72 6.98 -5.37
CA SER A 173 -22.67 8.08 -5.22
C SER A 173 -22.01 9.46 -5.35
N ARG A 174 -22.79 10.50 -5.65
CA ARG A 174 -22.24 11.86 -5.88
C ARG A 174 -21.64 12.50 -4.63
N SER A 175 -22.12 12.10 -3.46
CA SER A 175 -21.71 12.65 -2.17
C SER A 175 -22.07 11.67 -1.05
N PRO A 176 -21.48 11.79 0.16
CA PRO A 176 -21.78 10.89 1.26
C PRO A 176 -23.30 10.81 1.49
N GLY A 177 -23.86 9.61 1.50
CA GLY A 177 -25.28 9.36 1.76
C GLY A 177 -26.26 9.75 0.65
N ASP A 178 -25.80 10.11 -0.54
CA ASP A 178 -26.65 10.34 -1.71
C ASP A 178 -27.29 9.04 -2.20
N VAL A 179 -28.57 9.09 -2.58
CA VAL A 179 -29.36 7.95 -3.12
C VAL A 179 -29.77 8.18 -4.58
N SER A 180 -29.30 9.25 -5.22
CA SER A 180 -29.77 9.65 -6.55
C SER A 180 -29.50 8.62 -7.65
N LEU A 181 -28.37 7.90 -7.58
CA LEU A 181 -28.05 6.80 -8.49
C LEU A 181 -29.01 5.63 -8.29
N ASP A 182 -29.29 5.28 -7.03
CA ASP A 182 -30.17 4.17 -6.68
C ASP A 182 -31.60 4.37 -7.20
N LEU A 183 -32.11 5.60 -7.20
CA LEU A 183 -33.44 5.92 -7.74
C LEU A 183 -33.58 5.52 -9.21
N SER A 184 -32.54 5.79 -10.02
CA SER A 184 -32.53 5.44 -11.45
C SER A 184 -32.55 3.92 -11.64
N ILE A 185 -31.74 3.21 -10.86
CA ILE A 185 -31.61 1.75 -10.95
C ILE A 185 -32.88 1.06 -10.46
N ALA A 186 -33.43 1.49 -9.33
CA ALA A 186 -34.68 0.95 -8.78
C ALA A 186 -35.82 1.11 -9.79
N GLN A 187 -35.95 2.29 -10.39
CA GLN A 187 -36.97 2.53 -11.42
C GLN A 187 -36.74 1.67 -12.66
N GLY A 188 -35.48 1.51 -13.09
CA GLY A 188 -35.09 0.63 -14.19
C GLY A 188 -35.46 -0.83 -13.93
N ALA A 189 -35.11 -1.35 -12.75
CA ALA A 189 -35.43 -2.71 -12.33
C ALA A 189 -36.95 -2.95 -12.35
N HIS A 190 -37.72 -2.04 -11.76
CA HIS A 190 -39.19 -2.14 -11.73
C HIS A 190 -39.81 -2.07 -13.14
N ASN A 191 -39.27 -1.23 -14.04
CA ASN A 191 -39.71 -1.17 -15.44
C ASN A 191 -39.52 -2.52 -16.17
N HIS A 192 -38.58 -3.35 -15.71
CA HIS A 192 -38.29 -4.68 -16.22
C HIS A 192 -38.84 -5.81 -15.32
N SER A 193 -39.74 -5.50 -14.38
CA SER A 193 -40.33 -6.45 -13.42
C SER A 193 -39.29 -7.19 -12.57
N LYS A 194 -38.20 -6.50 -12.21
CA LYS A 194 -37.13 -6.97 -11.32
C LYS A 194 -37.14 -6.16 -10.03
N LEU A 195 -36.56 -6.72 -8.97
CA LEU A 195 -36.47 -6.07 -7.66
C LEU A 195 -35.14 -5.32 -7.49
N TYR A 196 -35.10 -4.36 -6.58
CA TYR A 196 -33.88 -3.63 -6.23
C TYR A 196 -33.54 -3.76 -4.73
N MET A 197 -32.29 -4.13 -4.46
CA MET A 197 -31.69 -4.14 -3.14
C MET A 197 -30.77 -2.94 -3.01
N VAL A 198 -31.18 -1.95 -2.23
CA VAL A 198 -30.36 -0.74 -2.00
C VAL A 198 -29.32 -1.03 -0.91
N PRO A 199 -28.04 -0.63 -1.05
CA PRO A 199 -27.09 -0.77 0.04
C PRO A 199 -27.30 0.32 1.10
N LEU A 200 -26.87 0.05 2.32
CA LEU A 200 -26.75 1.03 3.40
C LEU A 200 -25.39 0.83 4.08
N SER A 201 -24.59 1.89 4.28
CA SER A 201 -23.29 1.77 4.93
C SER A 201 -22.92 3.02 5.72
N PHE A 202 -21.89 2.91 6.56
CA PHE A 202 -21.39 3.98 7.40
C PHE A 202 -20.24 4.78 6.77
N LEU A 203 -19.14 4.12 6.42
CA LEU A 203 -17.96 4.68 5.73
C LEU A 203 -17.22 3.52 5.04
N GLN A 204 -16.28 3.75 4.13
CA GLN A 204 -15.34 2.70 3.72
C GLN A 204 -13.92 3.17 4.01
N TYR A 205 -13.17 2.43 4.81
CA TYR A 205 -11.77 2.74 5.08
C TYR A 205 -10.97 1.46 5.23
N LYS A 206 -9.95 1.34 4.38
CA LYS A 206 -9.04 0.20 4.35
C LYS A 206 -7.63 0.73 4.26
N ASN A 207 -6.75 0.23 5.12
CA ASN A 207 -5.35 0.62 5.18
C ASN A 207 -4.48 -0.59 5.49
N SER A 208 -4.64 -1.62 4.65
CA SER A 208 -4.06 -2.96 4.76
C SER A 208 -4.02 -3.65 3.38
N TYR A 209 -3.32 -4.78 3.28
CA TYR A 209 -3.25 -5.61 2.06
C TYR A 209 -2.77 -4.83 0.83
N ASN A 210 -1.72 -4.01 1.02
CA ASN A 210 -1.16 -3.11 0.02
C ASN A 210 -2.14 -2.07 -0.55
N VAL A 211 -3.24 -1.78 0.15
CA VAL A 211 -4.28 -0.83 -0.25
C VAL A 211 -4.52 0.21 0.85
N SER A 212 -4.63 1.48 0.45
CA SER A 212 -5.00 2.59 1.33
C SER A 212 -6.10 3.44 0.68
N VAL A 213 -7.35 3.22 1.09
CA VAL A 213 -8.53 3.84 0.48
C VAL A 213 -9.50 4.37 1.55
N TYR A 214 -10.19 5.44 1.19
CA TYR A 214 -11.21 6.07 2.03
C TYR A 214 -12.37 6.55 1.17
N ARG A 215 -13.59 6.20 1.59
CA ARG A 215 -14.82 6.80 1.07
C ARG A 215 -15.61 7.33 2.25
N ALA A 216 -15.94 8.62 2.17
CA ALA A 216 -16.23 9.40 3.35
C ALA A 216 -17.54 9.00 4.02
N GLY A 217 -17.47 8.77 5.34
CA GLY A 217 -18.63 8.54 6.18
C GLY A 217 -19.36 9.83 6.52
N LEU A 218 -18.77 10.74 7.30
CA LEU A 218 -19.42 12.01 7.70
C LEU A 218 -20.87 11.78 8.19
N HIS A 219 -21.88 12.30 7.47
CA HIS A 219 -23.31 12.04 7.71
C HIS A 219 -23.94 10.98 6.78
N ALA A 220 -23.14 10.18 6.07
CA ALA A 220 -23.59 9.24 5.04
C ALA A 220 -24.69 8.31 5.55
N LEU A 221 -24.49 7.66 6.70
CA LEU A 221 -25.46 6.74 7.27
C LEU A 221 -26.85 7.38 7.50
N PRO A 222 -26.99 8.46 8.31
CA PRO A 222 -28.31 9.06 8.53
C PRO A 222 -28.90 9.73 7.29
N MET A 223 -28.08 10.33 6.41
CA MET A 223 -28.59 10.92 5.17
C MET A 223 -29.13 9.86 4.21
N ARG A 224 -28.43 8.72 4.10
CA ARG A 224 -28.88 7.59 3.27
C ARG A 224 -30.12 6.91 3.85
N MET A 225 -30.18 6.72 5.17
CA MET A 225 -31.41 6.24 5.85
C MET A 225 -32.60 7.13 5.50
N LYS A 226 -32.44 8.45 5.60
CA LYS A 226 -33.47 9.42 5.24
C LYS A 226 -33.85 9.33 3.75
N GLY A 227 -32.85 9.27 2.85
CA GLY A 227 -33.08 9.16 1.41
C GLY A 227 -33.87 7.90 1.05
N ILE A 228 -33.50 6.75 1.62
CA ILE A 228 -34.21 5.48 1.38
C ILE A 228 -35.66 5.57 1.87
N LEU A 229 -35.91 6.04 3.09
CA LEU A 229 -37.27 6.09 3.66
C LEU A 229 -38.17 7.13 2.98
N ASP A 230 -37.63 8.29 2.61
CA ASP A 230 -38.44 9.43 2.18
C ASP A 230 -38.54 9.57 0.65
N GLN A 231 -37.64 8.92 -0.10
CA GLN A 231 -37.52 9.13 -1.56
C GLN A 231 -37.60 7.83 -2.37
N MET A 232 -37.36 6.67 -1.76
CA MET A 232 -37.20 5.40 -2.49
C MET A 232 -38.33 4.40 -2.22
N ASP A 233 -39.53 4.68 -2.72
CA ASP A 233 -40.66 3.74 -2.64
C ASP A 233 -40.38 2.39 -3.32
N GLN A 234 -39.45 2.37 -4.30
CA GLN A 234 -39.05 1.18 -5.08
C GLN A 234 -37.86 0.40 -4.48
N ALA A 235 -37.40 0.73 -3.27
CA ALA A 235 -36.46 -0.13 -2.55
C ALA A 235 -37.21 -1.36 -1.99
N ASP A 236 -36.96 -2.52 -2.59
CA ASP A 236 -37.59 -3.79 -2.21
C ASP A 236 -36.86 -4.45 -1.04
N PHE A 237 -35.52 -4.36 -1.06
CA PHE A 237 -34.63 -4.84 0.01
C PHE A 237 -33.64 -3.75 0.39
N VAL A 238 -33.11 -3.83 1.62
CA VAL A 238 -31.92 -3.08 2.04
C VAL A 238 -30.85 -4.07 2.48
N GLN A 239 -29.64 -3.93 1.98
CA GLN A 239 -28.48 -4.66 2.49
C GLN A 239 -27.55 -3.71 3.24
N TYR A 240 -27.34 -3.95 4.53
CA TYR A 240 -26.34 -3.20 5.29
C TYR A 240 -24.94 -3.73 5.00
N LEU A 241 -24.04 -2.85 4.57
CA LEU A 241 -22.64 -3.12 4.33
C LEU A 241 -21.84 -2.51 5.49
N THR A 242 -21.33 -3.29 6.43
CA THR A 242 -21.48 -4.75 6.61
C THR A 242 -21.71 -5.12 8.07
N TRP A 243 -22.02 -6.39 8.35
CA TRP A 243 -22.08 -6.90 9.72
C TRP A 243 -20.68 -6.86 10.38
N ASN A 244 -19.69 -7.53 9.78
CA ASN A 244 -18.41 -7.84 10.43
C ASN A 244 -17.15 -7.60 9.55
N ASP A 245 -17.21 -6.76 8.52
CA ASP A 245 -16.01 -6.48 7.71
C ASP A 245 -15.11 -5.44 8.40
N GLY A 246 -14.30 -5.94 9.34
CA GLY A 246 -13.29 -5.18 10.08
C GLY A 246 -12.29 -4.45 9.17
N PRO A 247 -11.62 -5.15 8.23
CA PRO A 247 -10.58 -4.53 7.40
C PRO A 247 -11.03 -3.35 6.54
N GLU A 248 -12.33 -3.21 6.25
CA GLU A 248 -12.88 -2.08 5.48
C GLU A 248 -13.71 -1.10 6.33
N SER A 249 -13.72 -1.30 7.65
CA SER A 249 -14.25 -0.36 8.66
C SER A 249 -15.75 -0.04 8.62
N HIS A 250 -16.53 -0.65 7.72
CA HIS A 250 -17.99 -0.47 7.67
C HIS A 250 -18.79 -1.45 8.54
N TYR A 251 -18.13 -2.23 9.40
CA TYR A 251 -18.80 -3.16 10.31
C TYR A 251 -19.65 -2.45 11.37
N ILE A 252 -20.64 -3.17 11.90
CA ILE A 252 -21.50 -2.74 13.04
C ILE A 252 -21.63 -3.80 14.13
N ALA A 253 -21.06 -4.99 13.91
CA ALA A 253 -21.07 -6.09 14.86
C ALA A 253 -19.88 -6.04 15.81
N GLU A 254 -19.89 -6.97 16.77
CA GLU A 254 -18.66 -7.31 17.47
C GLU A 254 -17.68 -7.98 16.50
N LEU A 255 -16.39 -7.66 16.64
CA LEU A 255 -15.33 -8.31 15.85
C LEU A 255 -14.65 -9.43 16.64
N TRP A 256 -14.54 -10.59 16.01
CA TRP A 256 -13.92 -11.78 16.58
C TRP A 256 -12.47 -11.92 16.09
N SER A 257 -11.53 -12.19 17.01
CA SER A 257 -10.11 -12.32 16.66
C SER A 257 -9.83 -13.50 15.74
N GLU A 258 -10.62 -14.59 15.84
CA GLU A 258 -10.48 -15.73 14.94
C GLU A 258 -10.97 -15.46 13.52
N GLN A 259 -11.83 -14.44 13.30
CA GLN A 259 -12.28 -14.11 11.94
C GLN A 259 -11.20 -13.39 11.14
N ASN A 260 -10.32 -12.66 11.83
CA ASN A 260 -9.20 -11.95 11.23
C ASN A 260 -8.12 -11.74 12.29
N SER A 261 -7.02 -12.49 12.14
CA SER A 261 -5.80 -12.35 12.96
C SER A 261 -4.75 -11.47 12.27
N ASP A 262 -5.12 -10.79 11.19
CA ASP A 262 -4.21 -9.95 10.43
C ASP A 262 -3.89 -8.70 11.23
N ALA A 263 -2.59 -8.49 11.32
CA ALA A 263 -2.07 -7.57 12.28
C ALA A 263 -2.22 -6.11 11.78
N GLN A 264 -2.25 -5.88 10.46
CA GLN A 264 -2.34 -4.53 9.88
C GLN A 264 -3.73 -3.92 10.03
N PRO A 265 -4.83 -4.62 9.64
CA PRO A 265 -6.18 -4.19 9.99
C PRO A 265 -6.33 -3.88 11.48
N TRP A 266 -5.73 -4.69 12.36
CA TRP A 266 -5.89 -4.54 13.82
C TRP A 266 -5.57 -3.13 14.34
N LEU A 267 -4.67 -2.40 13.68
CA LEU A 267 -4.31 -1.02 14.02
C LEU A 267 -5.50 -0.04 13.94
N TYR A 268 -6.52 -0.36 13.14
CA TYR A 268 -7.70 0.46 12.96
C TYR A 268 -9.03 -0.29 13.08
N MET A 269 -9.02 -1.61 13.28
CA MET A 269 -10.23 -2.40 13.53
C MET A 269 -9.98 -3.38 14.67
N ASN A 270 -10.81 -3.31 15.71
CA ASN A 270 -10.90 -4.29 16.80
C ASN A 270 -11.97 -3.84 17.80
N GLN A 271 -12.53 -4.81 18.54
CA GLN A 271 -13.58 -4.55 19.51
C GLN A 271 -13.14 -3.63 20.68
N LYS A 272 -11.85 -3.62 21.02
CA LYS A 272 -11.32 -2.88 22.18
C LYS A 272 -11.25 -1.36 21.92
N MET A 273 -11.01 -0.95 20.68
CA MET A 273 -10.73 0.45 20.34
C MET A 273 -11.72 1.03 19.34
N PHE A 274 -12.17 0.23 18.38
CA PHE A 274 -12.97 0.69 17.24
C PHE A 274 -14.34 0.00 17.25
N ASP A 275 -14.99 -0.06 18.41
CA ASP A 275 -16.32 -0.67 18.53
C ASP A 275 -17.39 0.16 17.78
N HIS A 276 -18.05 -0.44 16.79
CA HIS A 276 -19.11 0.20 16.01
C HIS A 276 -20.53 -0.25 16.40
N THR A 277 -20.68 -1.13 17.41
CA THR A 277 -21.99 -1.65 17.86
C THR A 277 -22.95 -0.56 18.34
N ALA A 278 -22.42 0.60 18.73
CA ALA A 278 -23.18 1.80 19.05
C ALA A 278 -24.12 2.29 17.91
N LEU A 279 -23.88 1.87 16.66
CA LEU A 279 -24.77 2.20 15.53
C LEU A 279 -26.02 1.31 15.48
N GLN A 280 -26.02 0.13 16.11
CA GLN A 280 -27.11 -0.85 16.00
C GLN A 280 -28.48 -0.29 16.42
N PRO A 281 -28.64 0.50 17.52
CA PRO A 281 -29.95 1.06 17.88
C PRO A 281 -30.52 2.04 16.85
N LEU A 282 -29.66 2.80 16.16
CA LEU A 282 -30.06 3.68 15.05
C LEU A 282 -30.58 2.84 13.88
N ILE A 283 -29.83 1.79 13.52
CA ILE A 283 -30.16 0.87 12.43
C ILE A 283 -31.44 0.08 12.74
N ALA A 284 -31.66 -0.33 13.99
CA ALA A 284 -32.89 -0.98 14.41
C ALA A 284 -34.12 -0.08 14.22
N SER A 285 -33.99 1.21 14.50
CA SER A 285 -35.04 2.20 14.25
C SER A 285 -35.33 2.36 12.75
N PHE A 286 -34.29 2.33 11.92
CA PHE A 286 -34.41 2.37 10.45
C PHE A 286 -35.07 1.10 9.91
N ASN A 287 -34.61 -0.08 10.33
CA ASN A 287 -35.16 -1.38 9.92
C ASN A 287 -36.65 -1.46 10.22
N HIS A 288 -37.08 -0.99 11.39
CA HIS A 288 -38.50 -0.93 11.73
C HIS A 288 -39.28 0.01 10.81
N ALA A 289 -38.78 1.22 10.56
CA ALA A 289 -39.44 2.20 9.68
C ALA A 289 -39.53 1.70 8.22
N PHE A 290 -38.44 1.14 7.69
CA PHE A 290 -38.40 0.58 6.34
C PHE A 290 -39.41 -0.55 6.17
N LYS A 291 -39.44 -1.51 7.11
CA LYS A 291 -40.40 -2.63 7.10
C LYS A 291 -41.85 -2.18 7.27
N SER A 292 -42.06 -1.11 8.03
CA SER A 292 -43.39 -0.53 8.27
C SER A 292 -43.81 0.46 7.19
N ARG A 293 -42.94 0.73 6.20
CA ARG A 293 -43.14 1.73 5.14
C ARG A 293 -43.49 3.12 5.70
N THR A 294 -42.74 3.57 6.70
CA THR A 294 -42.88 4.90 7.31
C THR A 294 -41.67 5.79 7.00
N ASP A 295 -41.86 7.10 7.07
CA ASP A 295 -40.81 8.10 6.80
C ASP A 295 -39.80 8.27 7.95
N SER A 296 -38.74 9.02 7.67
CA SER A 296 -37.68 9.35 8.63
C SER A 296 -38.16 10.11 9.89
N THR A 297 -39.27 10.85 9.80
CA THR A 297 -39.85 11.60 10.94
C THR A 297 -40.62 10.71 11.91
N SER A 298 -40.99 9.51 11.44
CA SER A 298 -41.72 8.48 12.15
C SER A 298 -40.81 7.41 12.75
N MET A 299 -39.50 7.46 12.50
CA MET A 299 -38.53 6.57 13.15
C MET A 299 -38.64 6.68 14.68
N THR A 300 -38.57 5.55 15.38
CA THR A 300 -38.70 5.50 16.85
C THR A 300 -37.70 4.50 17.44
N PRO A 301 -37.16 4.75 18.65
CA PRO A 301 -36.33 3.78 19.36
C PRO A 301 -37.05 2.44 19.55
N GLN A 302 -36.34 1.33 19.28
CA GLN A 302 -36.89 -0.03 19.40
C GLN A 302 -36.70 -0.66 20.79
N ASN A 303 -35.91 -0.04 21.66
CA ASN A 303 -35.63 -0.49 23.03
C ASN A 303 -36.52 0.19 24.08
N GLY A 304 -37.52 0.97 23.67
CA GLY A 304 -38.43 1.69 24.57
C GLY A 304 -37.87 3.00 25.16
N ALA A 305 -36.63 3.37 24.86
CA ALA A 305 -36.02 4.62 25.31
C ALA A 305 -36.70 5.86 24.72
N VAL A 306 -36.45 7.02 25.33
CA VAL A 306 -36.88 8.34 24.80
C VAL A 306 -36.12 8.69 23.52
N ALA A 307 -34.86 8.27 23.42
CA ALA A 307 -34.03 8.44 22.24
C ALA A 307 -32.99 7.31 22.15
N VAL A 308 -32.47 7.09 20.95
CA VAL A 308 -31.25 6.30 20.69
C VAL A 308 -30.35 7.07 19.74
N GLY A 309 -29.04 6.85 19.80
CA GLY A 309 -28.12 7.50 18.88
C GLY A 309 -26.67 7.15 19.11
N ALA A 310 -25.81 7.76 18.31
CA ALA A 310 -24.36 7.62 18.41
C ALA A 310 -23.65 8.93 18.05
N MET A 311 -22.44 9.08 18.59
CA MET A 311 -21.43 10.07 18.18
C MET A 311 -20.27 9.36 17.52
N TRP A 312 -19.66 9.98 16.51
CA TRP A 312 -18.43 9.46 15.92
C TRP A 312 -17.47 10.57 15.49
N HIS A 313 -16.17 10.27 15.54
CA HIS A 313 -15.11 11.18 15.13
C HIS A 313 -13.83 10.41 14.79
N ARG A 314 -12.88 11.05 14.08
CA ARG A 314 -11.57 10.43 13.80
C ARG A 314 -10.70 10.34 15.06
N PRO A 315 -9.73 9.41 15.11
CA PRO A 315 -8.83 9.25 16.25
C PRO A 315 -7.74 10.32 16.35
N MET A 316 -7.56 11.16 15.32
CA MET A 316 -6.49 12.16 15.26
C MET A 316 -6.95 13.50 14.65
N THR A 317 -6.23 14.57 14.98
CA THR A 317 -6.42 15.91 14.41
C THR A 317 -5.90 16.01 12.97
N ASP A 318 -6.29 17.06 12.23
CA ASP A 318 -5.94 17.23 10.81
C ASP A 318 -4.46 17.49 10.53
N ASP A 319 -3.76 18.05 11.52
CA ASP A 319 -2.33 18.35 11.49
C ASP A 319 -1.46 17.19 11.97
N ALA A 320 -2.05 16.06 12.35
CA ALA A 320 -1.32 14.86 12.73
C ALA A 320 -0.43 14.36 11.58
N VAL A 321 0.88 14.25 11.85
CA VAL A 321 1.86 13.72 10.90
C VAL A 321 2.23 12.29 11.29
N CYS A 322 1.97 11.33 10.40
CA CYS A 322 2.42 9.95 10.56
C CYS A 322 3.86 9.81 10.05
N ASN A 323 4.76 9.38 10.95
CA ASN A 323 6.21 9.14 10.79
C ASN A 323 6.88 9.78 9.53
N PRO A 324 7.57 10.93 9.66
CA PRO A 324 8.18 11.62 8.52
C PRO A 324 9.40 10.90 7.91
N VAL A 325 9.95 9.88 8.60
CA VAL A 325 11.17 9.17 8.17
C VAL A 325 10.87 8.08 7.14
N VAL A 326 9.70 7.43 7.22
CA VAL A 326 9.29 6.37 6.30
C VAL A 326 7.87 6.65 5.80
N LYS A 327 7.78 7.26 4.61
CA LYS A 327 6.51 7.40 3.90
C LYS A 327 6.18 6.08 3.23
N THR A 328 5.13 5.42 3.69
CA THR A 328 4.52 4.26 3.03
C THR A 328 3.13 4.66 2.54
N ILE A 329 2.46 3.77 1.79
CA ILE A 329 1.05 3.92 1.46
C ILE A 329 0.16 4.02 2.71
N TYR A 330 0.60 3.46 3.86
CA TYR A 330 -0.17 3.40 5.09
C TYR A 330 -0.01 4.62 6.00
N THR A 331 1.16 5.29 5.93
CA THR A 331 1.44 6.54 6.67
C THR A 331 1.02 7.79 5.89
N SER A 332 0.71 7.63 4.61
CA SER A 332 0.19 8.69 3.74
C SER A 332 -1.33 8.76 3.79
N ARG A 333 -1.90 9.88 3.32
CA ARG A 333 -3.35 10.00 3.18
C ARG A 333 -3.88 8.92 2.23
N PRO A 334 -4.99 8.22 2.59
CA PRO A 334 -5.59 7.24 1.70
C PRO A 334 -6.20 7.91 0.46
N SER A 335 -6.22 7.16 -0.64
CA SER A 335 -6.94 7.54 -1.87
C SER A 335 -8.42 7.77 -1.58
N GLY A 336 -9.01 8.86 -2.08
CA GLY A 336 -10.41 9.24 -1.86
C GLY A 336 -10.64 10.16 -0.66
N SER A 337 -9.57 10.62 0.00
CA SER A 337 -9.65 11.57 1.13
C SER A 337 -9.58 13.04 0.71
N GLU A 338 -9.29 13.35 -0.54
CA GLU A 338 -8.92 14.68 -1.04
C GLU A 338 -10.00 15.75 -0.75
N ASP A 339 -11.28 15.42 -0.96
CA ASP A 339 -12.40 16.36 -0.76
C ASP A 339 -12.94 16.41 0.68
N TYR A 340 -12.47 15.49 1.53
CA TYR A 340 -13.08 15.22 2.83
C TYR A 340 -12.10 15.30 4.00
N TYR A 341 -10.79 15.33 3.76
CA TYR A 341 -9.79 15.26 4.83
C TYR A 341 -9.87 16.44 5.81
N SER A 342 -10.33 17.62 5.37
CA SER A 342 -10.45 18.81 6.22
C SER A 342 -11.74 18.84 7.04
N ARG A 343 -12.65 17.87 6.84
CA ARG A 343 -13.95 17.78 7.51
C ARG A 343 -13.83 16.93 8.78
N ASN A 344 -12.97 17.36 9.71
CA ASN A 344 -12.68 16.60 10.93
C ASN A 344 -13.55 16.99 12.10
N MET A 345 -14.83 16.67 12.05
CA MET A 345 -15.76 17.11 13.09
C MET A 345 -16.23 15.93 13.95
N ALA A 346 -16.79 16.22 15.12
CA ALA A 346 -17.58 15.25 15.85
C ALA A 346 -18.97 15.19 15.20
N TYR A 347 -19.29 14.06 14.57
CA TYR A 347 -20.56 13.80 13.89
C TYR A 347 -21.51 13.01 14.80
N TRP A 348 -22.81 13.13 14.57
CA TRP A 348 -23.80 12.41 15.37
C TRP A 348 -25.11 12.16 14.64
N SER A 349 -25.86 11.19 15.15
CA SER A 349 -27.25 10.92 14.78
C SER A 349 -28.06 10.45 15.98
N VAL A 350 -29.32 10.91 16.06
CA VAL A 350 -30.28 10.62 17.12
C VAL A 350 -31.66 10.35 16.54
N VAL A 351 -32.30 9.28 16.97
CA VAL A 351 -33.73 9.05 16.76
C VAL A 351 -34.47 9.44 18.03
N LEU A 352 -35.26 10.50 17.96
CA LEU A 352 -36.10 10.98 19.06
C LEU A 352 -37.50 10.40 18.92
N LYS A 353 -38.02 9.80 19.99
CA LYS A 353 -39.35 9.19 20.00
C LYS A 353 -40.45 10.18 19.54
N PRO A 354 -41.32 9.79 18.60
CA PRO A 354 -42.45 10.63 18.19
C PRO A 354 -43.43 10.96 19.32
N GLY A 355 -44.08 12.13 19.22
CA GLY A 355 -45.11 12.58 20.17
C GLY A 355 -44.58 13.24 21.45
N LEU A 356 -43.26 13.46 21.56
CA LEU A 356 -42.67 14.20 22.68
C LEU A 356 -42.86 15.72 22.54
N PRO A 357 -42.85 16.49 23.67
CA PRO A 357 -42.88 17.94 23.62
C PRO A 357 -41.69 18.53 22.84
N SER A 358 -41.90 19.64 22.15
CA SER A 358 -40.82 20.39 21.49
C SER A 358 -39.80 20.92 22.51
N GLY A 359 -38.54 21.04 22.09
CA GLY A 359 -37.49 21.71 22.88
C GLY A 359 -36.37 20.80 23.39
N TYR A 360 -36.38 19.51 23.03
CA TYR A 360 -35.22 18.64 23.18
C TYR A 360 -34.05 19.16 22.33
N LYS A 361 -32.84 19.06 22.86
CA LYS A 361 -31.63 19.57 22.19
C LYS A 361 -30.45 18.63 22.37
N ILE A 362 -29.60 18.59 21.36
CA ILE A 362 -28.24 18.08 21.50
C ILE A 362 -27.30 19.24 21.83
N SER A 363 -26.43 19.05 22.82
CA SER A 363 -25.23 19.85 23.03
C SER A 363 -24.01 18.97 22.76
N ILE A 364 -23.13 19.39 21.86
CA ILE A 364 -21.85 18.75 21.57
C ILE A 364 -20.72 19.65 22.05
N GLN A 365 -19.75 19.02 22.72
CA GLN A 365 -18.48 19.62 23.09
C GLN A 365 -17.37 18.90 22.34
N ALA A 366 -16.70 19.62 21.43
CA ALA A 366 -15.55 19.13 20.69
C ALA A 366 -14.33 20.00 21.04
N GLY A 367 -13.58 19.61 22.08
CA GLY A 367 -12.55 20.50 22.66
C GLY A 367 -13.17 21.63 23.47
N GLU A 368 -12.77 22.89 23.21
CA GLU A 368 -13.29 24.07 23.92
C GLU A 368 -14.62 24.63 23.37
N GLU A 369 -15.05 24.22 22.17
CA GLU A 369 -16.27 24.73 21.55
C GLU A 369 -17.51 23.88 21.89
N GLU A 370 -18.59 24.56 22.32
CA GLU A 370 -19.92 23.98 22.52
C GLU A 370 -20.86 24.36 21.37
N HIS A 371 -21.54 23.37 20.79
CA HIS A 371 -22.58 23.57 19.77
C HIS A 371 -23.90 22.95 20.20
N THR A 372 -25.01 23.66 20.04
CA THR A 372 -26.35 23.15 20.40
C THR A 372 -27.30 23.14 19.21
N GLN A 373 -28.03 22.03 19.02
CA GLN A 373 -29.04 21.87 17.96
C GLN A 373 -30.37 21.37 18.54
N VAL A 374 -31.48 21.98 18.12
CA VAL A 374 -32.84 21.54 18.50
C VAL A 374 -33.21 20.29 17.71
N LEU A 375 -33.80 19.30 18.38
CA LEU A 375 -34.25 18.06 17.76
C LEU A 375 -35.74 18.11 17.37
N THR A 376 -36.06 17.40 16.30
CA THR A 376 -37.44 17.08 15.88
C THR A 376 -37.76 15.61 16.14
N SER A 377 -39.03 15.22 15.97
CA SER A 377 -39.43 13.81 15.98
C SER A 377 -38.67 13.01 14.92
N GLY A 378 -38.34 11.75 15.24
CA GLY A 378 -37.70 10.83 14.31
C GLY A 378 -36.20 11.05 14.20
N LEU A 379 -35.67 10.84 13.00
CA LEU A 379 -34.24 10.91 12.71
C LEU A 379 -33.72 12.36 12.69
N ASN A 380 -32.65 12.58 13.44
CA ASN A 380 -31.89 13.83 13.50
C ASN A 380 -30.41 13.51 13.34
N TYR A 381 -29.65 14.40 12.72
CA TYR A 381 -28.19 14.29 12.62
C TYR A 381 -27.56 15.67 12.51
N GLY A 382 -26.26 15.74 12.80
CA GLY A 382 -25.50 16.98 12.77
C GLY A 382 -24.02 16.77 13.09
N ASN A 383 -23.33 17.86 13.39
CA ASN A 383 -21.93 17.84 13.80
C ASN A 383 -21.66 18.95 14.83
N GLY A 384 -20.48 18.91 15.45
CA GLY A 384 -20.01 19.98 16.34
C GLY A 384 -19.66 21.29 15.63
N ALA A 385 -19.31 22.30 16.41
CA ALA A 385 -18.67 23.50 15.89
C ALA A 385 -17.19 23.22 15.64
N GLY A 386 -16.72 23.54 14.44
CA GLY A 386 -15.31 23.40 14.08
C GLY A 386 -14.78 21.97 14.02
N ASN A 387 -13.45 21.87 13.89
CA ASN A 387 -12.74 20.61 13.86
C ASN A 387 -12.51 20.07 15.28
N ILE A 388 -12.46 18.75 15.43
CA ILE A 388 -12.13 18.06 16.68
C ILE A 388 -10.75 18.48 17.17
N GLN A 389 -10.65 18.62 18.49
CA GLN A 389 -9.40 18.93 19.18
C GLN A 389 -8.90 17.69 19.93
N ALA A 390 -7.60 17.67 20.24
CA ALA A 390 -7.02 16.60 21.04
C ALA A 390 -7.74 16.47 22.40
N GLY A 391 -7.90 15.22 22.86
CA GLY A 391 -8.63 14.91 24.08
C GLY A 391 -10.04 14.37 23.82
N ILE A 392 -10.91 14.57 24.79
CA ILE A 392 -12.24 13.96 24.84
C ILE A 392 -13.26 14.69 23.98
N GLN A 393 -14.11 13.94 23.29
CA GLN A 393 -15.32 14.46 22.63
C GLN A 393 -16.54 14.03 23.45
N THR A 394 -17.52 14.93 23.63
CA THR A 394 -18.76 14.61 24.35
C THR A 394 -20.00 15.18 23.69
N MET A 395 -21.12 14.51 23.89
CA MET A 395 -22.44 14.92 23.44
C MET A 395 -23.47 14.67 24.55
N LYS A 396 -24.45 15.55 24.70
CA LYS A 396 -25.53 15.46 25.68
C LYS A 396 -26.88 15.67 25.00
N LEU A 397 -27.85 14.85 25.36
CA LEU A 397 -29.26 15.07 25.08
C LEU A 397 -29.91 15.77 26.27
N LEU A 398 -30.43 16.97 26.02
CA LEU A 398 -31.12 17.81 26.98
C LEU A 398 -32.63 17.74 26.75
N ASP A 399 -33.39 17.58 27.82
CA ASP A 399 -34.84 17.73 27.80
C ASP A 399 -35.26 19.22 27.69
N PRO A 400 -36.56 19.53 27.50
CA PRO A 400 -37.02 20.92 27.42
C PRO A 400 -36.77 21.76 28.68
N ALA A 401 -36.50 21.14 29.83
CA ALA A 401 -36.12 21.81 31.07
C ALA A 401 -34.59 22.06 31.18
N GLY A 402 -33.81 21.62 30.19
CA GLY A 402 -32.35 21.74 30.16
C GLY A 402 -31.62 20.66 30.96
N LYS A 403 -32.31 19.62 31.42
CA LYS A 403 -31.69 18.50 32.14
C LYS A 403 -31.10 17.52 31.14
N THR A 404 -29.85 17.11 31.37
CA THR A 404 -29.24 16.00 30.63
C THR A 404 -29.96 14.69 30.96
N ILE A 405 -30.53 14.07 29.94
CA ILE A 405 -31.20 12.76 30.06
C ILE A 405 -30.35 11.63 29.50
N MET A 406 -29.51 11.91 28.50
CA MET A 406 -28.54 10.95 27.95
C MET A 406 -27.24 11.66 27.59
N SER A 407 -26.12 10.95 27.56
CA SER A 407 -24.84 11.45 27.08
C SER A 407 -24.08 10.41 26.27
N ALA A 408 -23.27 10.86 25.32
CA ALA A 408 -22.31 10.06 24.58
C ALA A 408 -20.92 10.67 24.76
N ARG A 409 -19.92 9.84 24.97
CA ARG A 409 -18.60 10.28 25.41
C ARG A 409 -17.48 9.37 24.89
N SER A 410 -16.50 9.95 24.19
CA SER A 410 -15.45 9.15 23.56
C SER A 410 -14.64 8.36 24.62
N LYS A 411 -14.58 7.02 24.45
CA LYS A 411 -13.78 6.14 25.30
C LYS A 411 -12.28 6.35 25.09
N ARG A 412 -11.90 6.74 23.87
CA ARG A 412 -10.53 7.06 23.46
C ARG A 412 -10.38 8.56 23.18
N CYS A 413 -9.22 9.10 23.56
CA CYS A 413 -8.88 10.49 23.30
C CYS A 413 -8.47 10.68 21.84
N VAL A 414 -8.90 11.78 21.23
CA VAL A 414 -8.33 12.27 19.97
C VAL A 414 -6.87 12.62 20.22
N SER A 415 -5.97 12.12 19.38
CA SER A 415 -4.55 12.41 19.45
C SER A 415 -4.18 13.61 18.57
N SER A 416 -3.22 14.42 19.02
CA SER A 416 -2.56 15.42 18.17
C SER A 416 -1.43 14.81 17.31
N GLY A 417 -1.11 13.53 17.52
CA GLY A 417 -0.16 12.77 16.72
C GLY A 417 -0.81 11.62 15.97
N CYS A 418 0.02 10.69 15.49
CA CYS A 418 -0.41 9.50 14.75
C CYS A 418 -0.21 8.24 15.63
N PRO A 419 -1.11 7.96 16.59
CA PRO A 419 -0.85 7.02 17.68
C PRO A 419 -0.71 5.56 17.22
N GLN A 420 -1.33 5.18 16.09
CA GLN A 420 -1.24 3.83 15.53
C GLN A 420 -0.16 3.68 14.46
N GLY A 421 0.61 4.75 14.17
CA GLY A 421 1.62 4.73 13.11
C GLY A 421 1.05 4.62 11.68
N ILE A 422 -0.26 4.85 11.50
CA ILE A 422 -0.97 4.84 10.21
C ILE A 422 -1.89 6.06 10.09
N TYR A 423 -2.17 6.50 8.87
CA TYR A 423 -3.13 7.58 8.62
C TYR A 423 -4.57 7.09 8.82
N ASN A 424 -4.99 6.99 10.08
CA ASN A 424 -6.24 6.34 10.46
C ASN A 424 -7.48 7.23 10.20
N MET A 425 -8.26 6.84 9.19
CA MET A 425 -9.54 7.46 8.84
C MET A 425 -10.76 6.66 9.32
N ASN A 426 -10.58 5.56 10.05
CA ASN A 426 -11.68 4.91 10.75
C ASN A 426 -12.23 5.84 11.85
N TYR A 427 -13.49 5.66 12.24
CA TYR A 427 -14.09 6.41 13.32
C TYR A 427 -14.04 5.68 14.65
N LEU A 428 -13.91 6.47 15.72
CA LEU A 428 -14.28 6.06 17.06
C LEU A 428 -15.77 6.33 17.21
N VAL A 429 -16.56 5.27 17.41
CA VAL A 429 -18.01 5.39 17.58
C VAL A 429 -18.39 5.20 19.04
N THR A 430 -19.35 5.97 19.51
CA THR A 430 -19.75 6.02 20.91
C THR A 430 -21.26 6.05 21.04
N ALA A 431 -21.81 5.19 21.90
CA ALA A 431 -23.24 5.10 22.17
C ALA A 431 -23.75 6.23 23.07
N PHE A 432 -25.04 6.55 22.96
CA PHE A 432 -25.75 7.29 24.00
C PHE A 432 -26.12 6.39 25.17
N GLU A 433 -25.75 6.84 26.38
CA GLU A 433 -26.04 6.19 27.65
C GLU A 433 -26.89 7.10 28.53
N ASP A 434 -27.63 6.53 29.48
CA ASP A 434 -28.49 7.29 30.40
C ASP A 434 -27.68 8.14 31.39
N GLY A 435 -28.09 9.40 31.59
CA GLY A 435 -27.48 10.30 32.57
C GLY A 435 -26.14 10.91 32.15
N ALA A 436 -25.32 11.28 33.13
CA ALA A 436 -24.00 11.91 32.95
C ALA A 436 -22.87 10.95 33.31
N SER A 437 -21.91 10.75 32.40
CA SER A 437 -20.73 9.90 32.59
C SER A 437 -19.50 10.68 33.11
N ASP A 438 -18.52 9.97 33.70
CA ASP A 438 -17.22 10.51 34.19
C ASP A 438 -16.37 11.24 33.12
N SER A 439 -15.27 11.89 33.53
CA SER A 439 -14.51 12.90 32.75
C SER A 439 -13.17 12.48 32.11
N THR A 440 -12.63 11.26 32.35
CA THR A 440 -11.34 10.78 31.74
C THR A 440 -11.43 9.84 30.50
N CYS A 441 -10.86 10.22 29.33
CA CYS A 441 -10.70 9.31 28.17
C CYS A 441 -9.36 8.58 28.26
N GLN A 442 -9.23 7.42 27.61
CA GLN A 442 -7.94 6.71 27.52
C GLN A 442 -7.19 7.16 26.26
N PRO A 443 -5.87 7.40 26.33
CA PRO A 443 -5.07 7.60 25.13
C PRO A 443 -5.24 6.43 24.15
N ILE A 444 -5.12 6.73 22.87
CA ILE A 444 -4.87 5.71 21.86
C ILE A 444 -3.37 5.45 21.92
N GLY A 445 -2.97 4.28 22.42
CA GLY A 445 -1.57 3.88 22.45
C GLY A 445 -1.14 3.22 21.14
N THR A 446 0.16 2.90 21.03
CA THR A 446 0.70 1.97 20.03
C THR A 446 0.33 0.51 20.34
N GLU A 447 -0.85 0.27 20.94
CA GLU A 447 -1.27 -1.06 21.38
C GLU A 447 -1.39 -1.97 20.14
N VAL A 448 -0.41 -2.85 19.97
CA VAL A 448 -0.43 -3.90 18.95
C VAL A 448 -1.33 -5.04 19.42
N MET A 449 -1.83 -5.88 18.51
CA MET A 449 -2.70 -7.01 18.87
C MET A 449 -2.04 -7.86 19.96
N PRO A 450 -2.76 -8.17 21.06
CA PRO A 450 -2.17 -8.94 22.16
C PRO A 450 -1.85 -10.38 21.72
N MET A 451 -0.60 -10.81 21.93
CA MET A 451 -0.15 -12.19 21.71
C MET A 451 -0.60 -13.11 22.86
N ASN A 452 -1.90 -13.36 22.97
CA ASN A 452 -2.48 -14.14 24.06
C ASN A 452 -2.02 -15.61 24.06
N ALA A 453 -1.68 -16.18 22.89
CA ALA A 453 -1.42 -17.61 22.77
C ALA A 453 0.06 -18.03 22.87
N VAL A 454 1.05 -17.11 22.81
CA VAL A 454 2.48 -17.49 23.01
C VAL A 454 2.80 -17.61 24.51
N LYS A 455 2.09 -16.88 25.37
CA LYS A 455 2.30 -16.94 26.84
C LYS A 455 2.06 -18.32 27.44
N GLU A 456 1.28 -19.18 26.76
CA GLU A 456 0.98 -20.55 27.20
C GLU A 456 2.04 -21.58 26.76
N LEU A 457 3.04 -21.19 25.97
CA LEU A 457 4.06 -22.08 25.39
C LEU A 457 5.36 -22.13 26.21
N GLU A 458 5.32 -22.58 27.47
CA GLU A 458 6.49 -22.95 28.32
C GLU A 458 7.79 -22.17 28.00
N ILE A 459 7.75 -20.84 28.04
CA ILE A 459 8.90 -20.00 27.68
C ILE A 459 9.99 -20.17 28.75
N PRO A 460 11.27 -20.39 28.37
CA PRO A 460 12.36 -20.51 29.32
C PRO A 460 12.46 -19.31 30.28
N SER A 461 12.83 -19.58 31.53
CA SER A 461 13.07 -18.56 32.55
C SER A 461 14.51 -18.55 33.04
N CYS A 462 14.97 -17.39 33.52
CA CYS A 462 16.28 -17.27 34.16
C CYS A 462 16.44 -18.34 35.26
N GLY A 463 17.47 -19.16 35.12
CA GLY A 463 17.82 -20.23 36.05
C GLY A 463 18.82 -19.76 37.13
N SER A 464 19.55 -20.71 37.72
CA SER A 464 20.55 -20.41 38.76
C SER A 464 21.83 -19.76 38.22
N ASP A 465 22.16 -19.97 36.94
CA ASP A 465 23.28 -19.31 36.29
C ASP A 465 22.92 -17.87 35.88
N LYS A 466 23.33 -16.90 36.71
CA LYS A 466 23.11 -15.48 36.46
C LYS A 466 23.81 -14.96 35.21
N ASN A 467 24.82 -15.66 34.69
CA ASN A 467 25.52 -15.28 33.48
C ASN A 467 24.77 -15.75 32.22
N HIS A 468 23.71 -16.53 32.32
CA HIS A 468 22.93 -16.96 31.15
C HIS A 468 22.21 -15.76 30.49
N TRP A 469 22.02 -15.79 29.17
CA TRP A 469 21.37 -14.67 28.43
C TRP A 469 19.94 -14.38 28.92
N LEU A 470 19.19 -15.41 29.32
CA LEU A 470 17.86 -15.29 29.95
C LEU A 470 17.85 -14.45 31.24
N CYS A 471 18.99 -14.34 31.92
CA CYS A 471 19.15 -13.57 33.15
C CYS A 471 19.65 -12.14 32.89
N GLN A 472 20.03 -11.82 31.65
CA GLN A 472 20.45 -10.49 31.21
C GLN A 472 19.22 -9.69 30.77
N ILE A 473 18.46 -9.18 31.74
CA ILE A 473 17.29 -8.32 31.50
C ILE A 473 17.70 -6.86 31.30
N CYS A 474 16.82 -6.08 30.67
CA CYS A 474 17.02 -4.65 30.49
C CYS A 474 17.01 -3.91 31.85
N ASN A 475 18.20 -3.54 32.34
CA ASN A 475 18.41 -2.74 33.55
C ASN A 475 19.44 -1.64 33.27
N ALA A 476 19.04 -0.37 33.38
CA ALA A 476 19.83 0.74 32.82
C ALA A 476 21.01 1.22 33.67
N SER A 477 21.43 0.49 34.69
CA SER A 477 22.62 0.87 35.46
C SER A 477 23.96 0.45 34.80
N ASP A 478 23.98 -0.54 33.89
CA ASP A 478 25.25 -1.16 33.44
C ASP A 478 25.45 -1.39 31.93
N ILE A 479 24.48 -1.11 31.06
CA ILE A 479 24.66 -1.33 29.61
C ILE A 479 25.01 0.01 28.94
N SER A 480 26.27 0.40 29.07
CA SER A 480 27.00 1.39 28.25
C SER A 480 26.15 2.36 27.42
N ILE A 481 26.03 3.58 27.94
CA ILE A 481 25.21 4.65 27.38
C ILE A 481 25.60 5.06 25.94
N PHE A 482 26.78 4.70 25.39
CA PHE A 482 27.22 5.11 24.03
C PHE A 482 28.30 4.22 23.35
N GLU A 483 28.36 2.90 23.59
CA GLU A 483 29.39 2.05 22.96
C GLU A 483 29.00 1.47 21.59
N LYS A 484 29.98 0.88 20.89
CA LYS A 484 29.83 0.24 19.57
C LYS A 484 28.78 -0.88 19.60
N ALA A 485 28.08 -1.08 18.48
CA ALA A 485 27.00 -2.08 18.37
C ALA A 485 27.45 -3.52 18.70
N SER A 486 28.70 -3.87 18.39
CA SER A 486 29.30 -5.17 18.72
C SER A 486 29.39 -5.43 20.21
N VAL A 487 29.69 -4.42 21.03
CA VAL A 487 29.75 -4.56 22.50
C VAL A 487 28.37 -4.84 23.08
N LYS A 488 27.34 -4.15 22.57
CA LYS A 488 25.95 -4.40 22.98
C LYS A 488 25.48 -5.80 22.56
N TRP A 489 25.90 -6.27 21.39
CA TRP A 489 25.63 -7.63 20.90
C TRP A 489 26.22 -8.70 21.83
N GLU A 490 27.49 -8.53 22.21
CA GLU A 490 28.21 -9.42 23.13
C GLU A 490 27.64 -9.40 24.56
N ALA A 491 27.32 -8.23 25.09
CA ALA A 491 26.76 -8.07 26.43
C ALA A 491 25.43 -8.83 26.61
N GLY A 492 24.59 -8.84 25.57
CA GLY A 492 23.36 -9.63 25.55
C GLY A 492 23.58 -11.14 25.39
N LYS A 493 24.81 -11.58 25.07
CA LYS A 493 25.13 -12.95 24.63
C LYS A 493 24.24 -13.39 23.46
N THR A 494 24.07 -12.47 22.51
CA THR A 494 23.00 -12.53 21.51
C THR A 494 23.14 -13.72 20.56
N ASP A 495 24.36 -14.13 20.22
CA ASP A 495 24.58 -15.31 19.36
C ASP A 495 24.06 -16.61 20.02
N ILE A 496 24.24 -16.77 21.33
CA ILE A 496 23.75 -17.93 22.09
C ILE A 496 22.23 -17.89 22.16
N ALA A 497 21.66 -16.72 22.46
CA ALA A 497 20.21 -16.54 22.52
C ALA A 497 19.52 -16.87 21.18
N LEU A 498 20.14 -16.51 20.05
CA LEU A 498 19.63 -16.80 18.73
C LEU A 498 19.65 -18.31 18.41
N GLN A 499 20.71 -19.02 18.81
CA GLN A 499 20.81 -20.48 18.68
C GLN A 499 19.77 -21.22 19.55
N ASP A 500 19.58 -20.78 20.78
CA ASP A 500 18.58 -21.33 21.70
C ASP A 500 17.15 -21.12 21.15
N PHE A 501 16.88 -19.91 20.64
CA PHE A 501 15.61 -19.61 19.98
C PHE A 501 15.37 -20.52 18.76
N GLN A 502 16.38 -20.75 17.90
CA GLN A 502 16.23 -21.66 16.75
C GLN A 502 15.82 -23.06 17.19
N THR A 503 16.47 -23.57 18.23
CA THR A 503 16.22 -24.89 18.78
C THR A 503 14.80 -24.99 19.34
N TRP A 504 14.36 -23.95 20.05
CA TRP A 504 13.00 -23.86 20.57
C TRP A 504 11.95 -23.76 19.46
N TRP A 505 12.17 -22.90 18.46
CA TRP A 505 11.27 -22.67 17.33
C TRP A 505 11.01 -23.97 16.57
N LYS A 506 12.06 -24.74 16.23
CA LYS A 506 11.93 -26.04 15.55
C LYS A 506 11.01 -27.02 16.30
N LYS A 507 10.94 -26.93 17.63
CA LYS A 507 10.08 -27.78 18.46
C LYS A 507 8.65 -27.27 18.60
N LYS A 508 8.45 -25.94 18.64
CA LYS A 508 7.16 -25.31 19.00
C LYS A 508 6.41 -24.69 17.80
N LYS A 509 7.03 -24.59 16.61
CA LYS A 509 6.46 -24.03 15.38
C LYS A 509 5.03 -24.46 15.11
N THR A 510 4.74 -25.77 15.09
CA THR A 510 3.38 -26.28 14.80
C THR A 510 2.34 -25.81 15.82
N ALA A 511 2.71 -25.73 17.10
CA ALA A 511 1.80 -25.24 18.14
C ALA A 511 1.54 -23.73 17.96
N ILE A 512 2.58 -22.95 17.65
CA ILE A 512 2.46 -21.51 17.37
C ILE A 512 1.58 -21.27 16.14
N GLN A 513 1.78 -22.03 15.06
CA GLN A 513 1.00 -21.90 13.84
C GLN A 513 -0.47 -22.25 14.05
N ALA A 514 -0.77 -23.25 14.88
CA ALA A 514 -2.14 -23.60 15.27
C ALA A 514 -2.80 -22.53 16.15
N SER A 515 -2.02 -21.88 17.02
CA SER A 515 -2.51 -20.84 17.92
C SER A 515 -2.82 -19.49 17.25
N TYR A 516 -2.26 -19.23 16.07
CA TYR A 516 -2.35 -17.93 15.39
C TYR A 516 -2.85 -18.02 13.94
N GLU A 517 -3.39 -19.18 13.52
CA GLU A 517 -3.77 -19.45 12.11
C GLU A 517 -2.68 -18.96 11.13
N ASN A 518 -1.50 -19.58 11.18
CA ASN A 518 -0.25 -19.21 10.47
C ASN A 518 0.70 -18.27 11.23
N GLY A 519 0.82 -18.46 12.55
CA GLY A 519 1.80 -17.77 13.38
C GLY A 519 3.24 -17.81 12.80
N THR A 520 3.83 -16.62 12.68
CA THR A 520 5.09 -16.35 12.00
C THR A 520 6.33 -16.57 12.88
N TRP A 521 7.49 -16.66 12.23
CA TRP A 521 8.77 -16.78 12.92
C TRP A 521 9.08 -15.57 13.81
N SER A 522 8.80 -14.35 13.35
CA SER A 522 8.97 -13.13 14.15
C SER A 522 8.00 -13.04 15.33
N GLN A 523 6.76 -13.52 15.19
CA GLN A 523 5.83 -13.61 16.33
C GLN A 523 6.33 -14.62 17.37
N GLY A 524 6.84 -15.76 16.91
CA GLY A 524 7.52 -16.73 17.78
C GLY A 524 8.71 -16.13 18.51
N ALA A 525 9.52 -15.32 17.81
CA ALA A 525 10.69 -14.64 18.39
C ALA A 525 10.27 -13.63 19.46
N ALA A 526 9.31 -12.76 19.18
CA ALA A 526 8.81 -11.78 20.13
C ALA A 526 8.35 -12.45 21.42
N GLY A 527 7.51 -13.48 21.32
CA GLY A 527 6.99 -14.16 22.50
C GLY A 527 8.07 -14.92 23.26
N TYR A 528 9.00 -15.59 22.56
CA TYR A 528 10.14 -16.26 23.18
C TYR A 528 11.02 -15.30 23.99
N PHE A 529 11.22 -14.09 23.47
CA PHE A 529 11.99 -13.03 24.11
C PHE A 529 11.18 -12.14 25.07
N ARG A 530 9.93 -12.51 25.37
CA ARG A 530 9.02 -11.82 26.32
C ARG A 530 8.63 -10.41 25.88
N PHE A 531 8.56 -10.21 24.57
CA PHE A 531 7.92 -9.06 23.97
C PHE A 531 6.44 -9.41 23.79
N ASP A 532 5.58 -8.77 24.61
CA ASP A 532 4.16 -9.10 24.77
C ASP A 532 3.26 -8.44 23.71
N GLU A 533 3.85 -7.86 22.66
CA GLU A 533 3.18 -7.16 21.57
C GLU A 533 3.34 -7.95 20.26
N GLN A 534 2.37 -7.87 19.36
CA GLN A 534 2.48 -8.49 18.04
C GLN A 534 3.66 -7.90 17.26
N PHE A 535 4.47 -8.79 16.69
CA PHE A 535 5.71 -8.44 16.02
C PHE A 535 5.89 -9.35 14.81
N VAL A 536 5.52 -8.87 13.63
CA VAL A 536 5.55 -9.63 12.37
C VAL A 536 6.43 -8.85 11.41
N CYS A 537 7.58 -9.39 11.06
CA CYS A 537 8.57 -8.73 10.20
C CYS A 537 8.65 -9.41 8.82
N ASP A 538 8.06 -10.58 8.71
CA ASP A 538 8.08 -11.49 7.57
C ASP A 538 6.88 -11.31 6.63
N ASN A 539 6.00 -10.34 6.90
CA ASN A 539 4.86 -10.00 6.03
C ASN A 539 4.93 -8.52 5.57
N ARG A 540 4.89 -8.26 4.26
CA ARG A 540 4.98 -6.90 3.65
C ARG A 540 3.81 -6.03 4.07
N ASP A 541 2.65 -6.64 4.20
CA ASP A 541 1.40 -5.93 4.41
C ASP A 541 1.19 -5.52 5.86
N PHE A 542 2.21 -5.71 6.72
CA PHE A 542 2.11 -5.43 8.14
C PHE A 542 3.18 -4.48 8.68
N LEU A 543 2.70 -3.46 9.39
CA LEU A 543 3.48 -2.42 10.04
C LEU A 543 3.82 -2.67 11.53
N GLY A 544 3.51 -3.81 12.14
CA GLY A 544 3.84 -3.99 13.57
C GLY A 544 5.27 -4.42 13.87
N CYS A 545 6.15 -4.44 12.87
CA CYS A 545 7.60 -4.58 13.05
C CYS A 545 8.34 -3.37 12.46
N ILE A 546 7.97 -2.16 12.91
CA ILE A 546 8.53 -0.89 12.42
C ILE A 546 9.29 -0.08 13.47
N ALA A 547 9.08 -0.38 14.75
CA ALA A 547 9.71 0.34 15.85
C ALA A 547 10.87 -0.48 16.43
N ASP A 548 11.89 0.22 16.91
CA ASP A 548 12.91 -0.41 17.74
C ASP A 548 12.27 -0.85 19.06
N VAL A 549 12.47 -2.11 19.45
CA VAL A 549 11.96 -2.63 20.73
C VAL A 549 12.66 -1.96 21.92
N GLY A 550 13.88 -1.44 21.74
CA GLY A 550 14.60 -0.70 22.76
C GLY A 550 14.93 -1.55 24.01
N CYS A 551 15.61 -0.94 24.98
CA CYS A 551 15.96 -1.62 26.25
C CYS A 551 15.95 -0.56 27.37
N LYS A 552 14.82 -0.46 28.08
CA LYS A 552 14.56 0.53 29.14
C LYS A 552 14.54 -0.15 30.52
N ILE A 553 14.62 0.68 31.57
CA ILE A 553 14.55 0.21 32.95
C ILE A 553 13.20 -0.47 33.19
N ASN A 554 13.25 -1.69 33.76
CA ASN A 554 12.09 -2.53 34.11
C ASN A 554 11.35 -3.17 32.93
N ASP A 555 11.90 -3.13 31.73
CA ASP A 555 11.34 -3.89 30.61
C ASP A 555 11.45 -5.41 30.92
N PRO A 556 10.38 -6.19 30.69
CA PRO A 556 10.35 -7.62 31.02
C PRO A 556 11.16 -8.51 30.05
N TRP A 557 11.66 -7.96 28.95
CA TRP A 557 12.45 -8.65 27.93
C TRP A 557 13.97 -8.59 28.18
N THR A 558 14.71 -9.46 27.50
CA THR A 558 16.18 -9.59 27.65
C THR A 558 16.94 -8.61 26.75
N ILE A 559 18.21 -8.33 27.07
CA ILE A 559 19.12 -7.55 26.20
C ILE A 559 19.23 -8.23 24.82
N ALA A 560 19.36 -9.56 24.79
CA ALA A 560 19.37 -10.33 23.54
C ALA A 560 18.07 -10.15 22.75
N GLY A 561 16.92 -10.21 23.43
CA GLY A 561 15.61 -9.96 22.82
C GLY A 561 15.53 -8.59 22.18
N SER A 562 15.94 -7.54 22.92
CA SER A 562 16.03 -6.18 22.39
C SER A 562 16.90 -6.11 21.12
N ASN A 563 18.10 -6.73 21.14
CA ASN A 563 19.04 -6.72 20.02
C ASN A 563 18.47 -7.44 18.78
N ILE A 564 17.91 -8.64 18.96
CA ILE A 564 17.37 -9.47 17.87
C ILE A 564 16.14 -8.81 17.26
N LEU A 565 15.15 -8.44 18.07
CA LEU A 565 13.91 -7.83 17.60
C LEU A 565 14.19 -6.46 16.95
N THR A 566 15.06 -5.63 17.53
CA THR A 566 15.48 -4.38 16.88
C THR A 566 16.13 -4.64 15.52
N SER A 567 16.95 -5.69 15.39
CA SER A 567 17.54 -6.06 14.10
C SER A 567 16.48 -6.46 13.08
N MET A 568 15.49 -7.29 13.48
CA MET A 568 14.37 -7.69 12.62
C MET A 568 13.55 -6.48 12.14
N SER A 569 13.20 -5.57 13.05
CA SER A 569 12.45 -4.34 12.75
C SER A 569 13.16 -3.45 11.75
N ARG A 570 14.46 -3.26 11.93
CA ARG A 570 15.23 -2.40 11.04
C ARG A 570 15.50 -3.01 9.69
N ILE A 571 15.77 -4.31 9.63
CA ILE A 571 15.85 -5.08 8.38
C ILE A 571 14.53 -4.93 7.61
N ASN A 572 13.39 -5.13 8.28
CA ASN A 572 12.06 -4.95 7.70
C ASN A 572 11.85 -3.52 7.17
N ASN A 573 12.20 -2.50 7.96
CA ASN A 573 12.10 -1.10 7.56
C ASN A 573 12.94 -0.78 6.31
N VAL A 574 14.16 -1.32 6.22
CA VAL A 574 15.02 -1.11 5.04
C VAL A 574 14.40 -1.74 3.80
N PHE A 575 13.89 -2.97 3.88
CA PHE A 575 13.24 -3.60 2.73
C PHE A 575 11.95 -2.91 2.32
N ASN A 576 11.13 -2.47 3.28
CA ASN A 576 9.93 -1.69 2.98
C ASN A 576 10.26 -0.34 2.31
N ALA A 577 11.30 0.35 2.79
CA ALA A 577 11.77 1.59 2.18
C ALA A 577 12.34 1.36 0.77
N TRP A 578 13.03 0.23 0.53
CA TRP A 578 13.54 -0.16 -0.78
C TRP A 578 12.40 -0.46 -1.75
N LEU A 579 11.44 -1.30 -1.38
CA LEU A 579 10.25 -1.60 -2.19
C LEU A 579 9.48 -0.32 -2.53
N THR A 580 9.26 0.55 -1.54
CA THR A 580 8.61 1.86 -1.77
C THR A 580 9.41 2.74 -2.74
N ALA A 581 10.74 2.68 -2.71
CA ALA A 581 11.58 3.40 -3.66
C ALA A 581 11.45 2.85 -5.08
N ILE A 582 11.33 1.52 -5.25
CA ILE A 582 11.04 0.86 -6.54
C ILE A 582 9.68 1.30 -7.07
N ASP A 583 8.63 1.22 -6.25
CA ASP A 583 7.26 1.62 -6.61
C ASP A 583 7.22 3.10 -7.06
N SER A 584 7.90 3.97 -6.31
CA SER A 584 7.95 5.40 -6.61
C SER A 584 8.72 5.72 -7.89
N ALA A 585 9.83 5.02 -8.16
CA ALA A 585 10.58 5.20 -9.41
C ALA A 585 9.78 4.70 -10.62
N THR A 586 9.12 3.55 -10.48
CA THR A 586 8.25 2.94 -11.50
C THR A 586 7.08 3.86 -11.84
N SER A 587 6.37 4.37 -10.82
CA SER A 587 5.25 5.31 -11.01
C SER A 587 5.66 6.58 -11.75
N GLN A 588 6.81 7.17 -11.39
CA GLN A 588 7.35 8.34 -12.10
C GLN A 588 7.73 7.99 -13.55
N ALA A 589 8.36 6.84 -13.79
CA ALA A 589 8.72 6.37 -15.13
C ALA A 589 7.49 6.17 -16.02
N THR A 590 6.43 5.53 -15.51
CA THR A 590 5.16 5.35 -16.23
C THR A 590 4.54 6.68 -16.61
N THR A 591 4.52 7.65 -15.67
CA THR A 591 3.98 9.00 -15.91
C THR A 591 4.79 9.76 -16.97
N MET A 592 6.12 9.60 -16.96
CA MET A 592 7.03 10.33 -17.85
C MET A 592 7.29 9.62 -19.19
N LYS A 593 6.74 8.41 -19.40
CA LYS A 593 6.99 7.57 -20.59
C LYS A 593 6.81 8.32 -21.91
N ASN A 594 5.68 8.99 -22.10
CA ASN A 594 5.38 9.67 -23.36
C ASN A 594 6.30 10.87 -23.59
N THR A 595 6.59 11.63 -22.53
CA THR A 595 7.56 12.73 -22.58
C THR A 595 8.97 12.21 -22.87
N PHE A 596 9.36 11.07 -22.31
CA PHE A 596 10.65 10.44 -22.57
C PHE A 596 10.80 10.06 -24.05
N LEU A 597 9.79 9.38 -24.60
CA LEU A 597 9.72 9.01 -26.01
C LEU A 597 9.80 10.24 -26.92
N GLU A 598 9.09 11.31 -26.59
CA GLU A 598 9.07 12.54 -27.39
C GLU A 598 10.41 13.30 -27.31
N LYS A 599 11.02 13.37 -26.13
CA LYS A 599 12.15 14.29 -25.88
C LYS A 599 13.52 13.67 -26.00
N PHE A 600 13.69 12.37 -25.78
CA PHE A 600 15.00 11.71 -25.72
C PHE A 600 15.22 10.66 -26.82
N VAL A 601 14.15 10.08 -27.39
CA VAL A 601 14.26 9.00 -28.37
C VAL A 601 14.23 9.55 -29.80
N TYR A 602 15.26 9.22 -30.59
CA TYR A 602 15.39 9.67 -31.98
C TYR A 602 14.45 8.95 -32.96
N ASP A 603 14.34 7.61 -32.85
CA ASP A 603 13.45 6.78 -33.67
C ASP A 603 12.71 5.79 -32.76
N PRO A 604 11.39 6.01 -32.53
CA PRO A 604 10.59 5.17 -31.66
C PRO A 604 10.22 3.81 -32.29
N THR A 605 10.86 3.38 -33.38
CA THR A 605 10.60 2.08 -34.03
C THR A 605 11.76 1.08 -33.94
N LYS A 606 12.91 1.46 -33.38
CA LYS A 606 14.09 0.57 -33.25
C LYS A 606 14.21 -0.09 -31.87
N ASP A 607 14.68 -1.33 -31.86
CA ASP A 607 14.81 -2.16 -30.65
C ASP A 607 15.92 -1.63 -29.71
N ILE A 608 15.51 -0.98 -28.62
CA ILE A 608 16.38 -0.53 -27.52
C ILE A 608 16.35 -1.51 -26.33
N THR A 609 15.52 -2.54 -26.40
CA THR A 609 14.91 -3.23 -25.25
C THR A 609 15.78 -4.37 -24.71
N THR A 610 16.37 -5.20 -25.57
CA THR A 610 17.09 -6.42 -25.11
C THR A 610 18.39 -6.12 -24.36
N GLN A 611 19.14 -5.07 -24.72
CA GLN A 611 20.37 -4.68 -24.00
C GLN A 611 20.10 -3.84 -22.74
N MET A 612 18.94 -3.19 -22.65
CA MET A 612 18.55 -2.38 -21.50
C MET A 612 18.07 -3.23 -20.32
N ASN A 613 17.37 -4.34 -20.59
CA ASN A 613 16.80 -5.20 -19.56
C ASN A 613 17.87 -5.76 -18.60
N THR A 614 18.89 -6.45 -19.11
CA THR A 614 19.92 -7.09 -18.27
C THR A 614 20.78 -6.09 -17.49
N TRP A 615 21.01 -4.91 -18.06
CA TRP A 615 21.91 -3.91 -17.47
C TRP A 615 21.25 -3.04 -16.41
N ILE A 616 20.01 -2.57 -16.63
CA ILE A 616 19.27 -1.72 -15.66
C ILE A 616 18.95 -2.51 -14.37
N LEU A 617 18.59 -3.79 -14.51
CA LEU A 617 18.23 -4.65 -13.39
C LEU A 617 19.38 -4.83 -12.40
N THR A 618 20.60 -5.03 -12.91
CA THR A 618 21.78 -5.30 -12.09
C THR A 618 22.29 -4.04 -11.37
N GLN A 619 22.35 -2.91 -12.08
CA GLN A 619 22.92 -1.66 -11.58
C GLN A 619 22.10 -1.02 -10.43
N VAL A 620 20.78 -1.19 -10.46
CA VAL A 620 19.88 -0.69 -9.41
C VAL A 620 20.13 -1.38 -8.06
N PHE A 621 20.27 -2.71 -8.06
CA PHE A 621 20.52 -3.46 -6.82
C PHE A 621 21.88 -3.15 -6.21
N ASP A 622 22.90 -3.04 -7.05
CA ASP A 622 24.25 -2.74 -6.62
C ASP A 622 24.43 -1.35 -6.03
N ALA A 623 23.70 -0.36 -6.56
CA ALA A 623 23.72 0.99 -6.05
C ALA A 623 23.07 1.13 -4.68
N VAL A 624 21.86 0.58 -4.58
CA VAL A 624 20.99 0.76 -3.43
C VAL A 624 21.43 -0.16 -2.30
N GLY A 625 21.56 -1.45 -2.59
CA GLY A 625 22.05 -2.45 -1.65
C GLY A 625 23.47 -2.14 -1.20
N GLY A 626 24.38 -1.83 -2.11
CA GLY A 626 25.77 -1.50 -1.77
C GLY A 626 25.83 -0.27 -0.86
N GLY A 627 25.07 0.79 -1.18
CA GLY A 627 24.99 2.00 -0.36
C GLY A 627 24.56 1.73 1.09
N ILE A 628 23.60 0.82 1.30
CA ILE A 628 23.15 0.38 2.63
C ILE A 628 24.29 -0.32 3.38
N PHE A 629 24.95 -1.31 2.76
CA PHE A 629 25.97 -2.13 3.41
C PHE A 629 27.30 -1.40 3.66
N ASN A 630 27.68 -0.44 2.81
CA ASN A 630 28.83 0.42 3.07
C ASN A 630 28.62 1.31 4.31
N ARG A 631 27.42 1.87 4.48
CA ARG A 631 27.09 2.64 5.68
C ARG A 631 27.09 1.75 6.93
N LEU A 632 26.55 0.53 6.84
CA LEU A 632 26.62 -0.47 7.91
C LEU A 632 28.08 -0.78 8.29
N SER A 633 28.96 -1.00 7.32
CA SER A 633 30.41 -1.22 7.52
C SER A 633 31.07 -0.09 8.32
N ASN A 634 30.84 1.17 7.93
CA ASN A 634 31.41 2.33 8.60
C ASN A 634 30.90 2.51 10.04
N ILE A 635 29.69 2.03 10.32
CA ILE A 635 29.02 2.12 11.62
C ILE A 635 29.57 1.12 12.63
N ILE A 636 29.82 -0.13 12.21
CA ILE A 636 30.31 -1.19 13.10
C ILE A 636 31.84 -1.25 13.20
N GLY A 637 32.56 -0.69 12.21
CA GLY A 637 34.02 -0.68 12.19
C GLY A 637 34.66 -2.04 11.84
N GLU A 638 33.87 -2.96 11.30
CA GLU A 638 34.24 -4.33 10.90
C GLU A 638 33.93 -4.54 9.41
N SER A 639 34.81 -4.05 8.54
CA SER A 639 34.58 -4.07 7.09
C SER A 639 34.42 -5.48 6.51
N THR A 640 35.07 -6.48 7.08
CA THR A 640 34.99 -7.88 6.63
C THR A 640 33.61 -8.49 6.90
N VAL A 641 32.99 -8.19 8.05
CA VAL A 641 31.66 -8.72 8.41
C VAL A 641 30.57 -8.13 7.52
N ALA A 642 30.64 -6.82 7.27
CA ALA A 642 29.71 -6.16 6.35
C ALA A 642 29.89 -6.61 4.89
N GLU A 643 31.13 -6.89 4.48
CA GLU A 643 31.44 -7.38 3.13
C GLU A 643 30.90 -8.80 2.90
N GLU A 644 31.12 -9.72 3.84
CA GLU A 644 30.56 -11.08 3.77
C GLU A 644 29.03 -11.04 3.69
N ALA A 645 28.40 -10.19 4.52
CA ALA A 645 26.96 -10.04 4.55
C ALA A 645 26.40 -9.49 3.21
N TRP A 646 27.03 -8.45 2.66
CA TRP A 646 26.70 -7.89 1.34
C TRP A 646 26.83 -8.93 0.24
N ASN A 647 27.95 -9.66 0.18
CA ASN A 647 28.20 -10.64 -0.87
C ASN A 647 27.17 -11.77 -0.86
N SER A 648 26.76 -12.25 0.33
CA SER A 648 25.70 -13.25 0.45
C SER A 648 24.34 -12.74 -0.01
N MET A 649 23.97 -11.51 0.36
CA MET A 649 22.74 -10.86 -0.12
C MET A 649 22.74 -10.65 -1.63
N TYR A 650 23.84 -10.12 -2.16
CA TYR A 650 23.98 -9.80 -3.57
C TYR A 650 23.94 -11.05 -4.44
N SER A 651 24.62 -12.12 -4.02
CA SER A 651 24.57 -13.41 -4.72
C SER A 651 23.14 -13.95 -4.83
N LEU A 652 22.34 -13.82 -3.77
CA LEU A 652 20.93 -14.22 -3.79
C LEU A 652 20.11 -13.33 -4.73
N ALA A 653 20.34 -12.01 -4.70
CA ALA A 653 19.69 -11.07 -5.62
C ALA A 653 19.98 -11.42 -7.09
N GLN A 654 21.25 -11.66 -7.42
CA GLN A 654 21.67 -12.03 -8.78
C GLN A 654 21.03 -13.32 -9.26
N GLU A 655 20.95 -14.36 -8.41
CA GLU A 655 20.30 -15.62 -8.75
C GLU A 655 18.83 -15.39 -9.14
N GLN A 656 18.11 -14.57 -8.37
CA GLN A 656 16.68 -14.31 -8.59
C GLN A 656 16.45 -13.43 -9.82
N MET A 657 17.27 -12.40 -10.02
CA MET A 657 17.24 -11.59 -11.25
C MET A 657 17.52 -12.43 -12.50
N THR A 658 18.48 -13.36 -12.42
CA THR A 658 18.82 -14.26 -13.55
C THR A 658 17.63 -15.15 -13.93
N LYS A 659 16.98 -15.78 -12.94
CA LYS A 659 15.78 -16.60 -13.18
C LYS A 659 14.63 -15.79 -13.78
N ALA A 660 14.44 -14.56 -13.32
CA ALA A 660 13.37 -13.70 -13.81
C ALA A 660 13.64 -13.17 -15.23
N LEU A 661 14.92 -12.90 -15.55
CA LEU A 661 15.37 -12.57 -16.90
C LEU A 661 15.13 -13.72 -17.89
N GLU A 662 15.46 -14.95 -17.52
CA GLU A 662 15.18 -16.14 -18.33
C GLU A 662 13.68 -16.33 -18.62
N LYS A 663 12.82 -15.96 -17.67
CA LYS A 663 11.36 -15.95 -17.85
C LYS A 663 10.91 -14.85 -18.82
N ALA A 664 11.47 -13.64 -18.69
CA ALA A 664 11.13 -12.50 -19.54
C ALA A 664 11.58 -12.71 -21.01
N GLU A 665 12.70 -13.38 -21.25
CA GLU A 665 13.17 -13.71 -22.61
C GLU A 665 12.24 -14.70 -23.35
N LYS A 666 11.48 -15.52 -22.60
CA LYS A 666 10.54 -16.50 -23.17
C LYS A 666 9.27 -15.84 -23.72
N ASP A 667 8.90 -14.70 -23.17
CA ASP A 667 7.75 -13.87 -23.55
C ASP A 667 8.25 -12.71 -24.45
N LYS A 668 8.56 -13.04 -25.72
CA LYS A 668 9.23 -12.14 -26.69
C LYS A 668 8.62 -10.73 -26.78
N MET A 669 9.28 -9.75 -26.18
CA MET A 669 9.08 -8.32 -26.47
C MET A 669 9.90 -7.93 -27.71
N THR A 670 9.31 -7.23 -28.68
CA THR A 670 9.99 -6.97 -29.96
C THR A 670 9.91 -5.52 -30.46
N THR A 671 9.24 -4.58 -29.77
CA THR A 671 9.14 -3.18 -30.25
C THR A 671 9.00 -2.12 -29.14
N ILE A 672 9.35 -0.86 -29.45
CA ILE A 672 9.29 0.33 -28.55
C ILE A 672 7.87 0.67 -28.02
N THR A 673 6.81 0.13 -28.61
CA THR A 673 5.45 0.21 -28.05
C THR A 673 5.33 -0.36 -26.63
N ASP A 674 6.33 -1.13 -26.19
CA ASP A 674 6.32 -1.89 -24.95
C ASP A 674 7.12 -1.24 -23.79
N ILE A 675 7.49 0.06 -23.84
CA ILE A 675 8.21 0.71 -22.71
C ILE A 675 7.43 0.58 -21.39
N GLU A 676 6.10 0.58 -21.44
CA GLU A 676 5.26 0.36 -20.27
C GLU A 676 5.41 -1.07 -19.73
N SER A 677 5.37 -2.07 -20.61
CA SER A 677 5.65 -3.46 -20.24
C SER A 677 7.08 -3.66 -19.74
N MET A 678 8.06 -2.90 -20.26
CA MET A 678 9.44 -2.92 -19.78
C MET A 678 9.54 -2.33 -18.37
N ILE A 679 8.87 -1.19 -18.11
CA ILE A 679 8.82 -0.57 -16.78
C ILE A 679 8.18 -1.54 -15.78
N VAL A 680 7.07 -2.18 -16.15
CA VAL A 680 6.40 -3.20 -15.32
C VAL A 680 7.29 -4.42 -15.10
N ASN A 681 7.94 -4.95 -16.13
CA ASN A 681 8.86 -6.09 -15.99
C ASN A 681 10.07 -5.75 -15.09
N ILE A 682 10.64 -4.55 -15.22
CA ILE A 682 11.73 -4.09 -14.35
C ILE A 682 11.27 -4.02 -12.90
N HIS A 683 10.10 -3.43 -12.67
CA HIS A 683 9.47 -3.38 -11.37
C HIS A 683 9.29 -4.79 -10.80
N ASP A 684 8.71 -5.72 -11.56
CA ASP A 684 8.41 -7.06 -11.08
C ASP A 684 9.66 -7.86 -10.74
N ILE A 685 10.70 -7.77 -11.58
CA ILE A 685 11.98 -8.43 -11.33
C ILE A 685 12.65 -7.86 -10.07
N GLN A 686 12.64 -6.52 -9.92
CA GLN A 686 13.25 -5.87 -8.77
C GLN A 686 12.50 -6.18 -7.47
N THR A 687 11.18 -6.07 -7.49
CA THR A 687 10.32 -6.45 -6.36
C THR A 687 10.53 -7.92 -6.00
N SER A 688 10.57 -8.83 -6.98
CA SER A 688 10.81 -10.26 -6.74
C SER A 688 12.16 -10.54 -6.09
N ALA A 689 13.23 -9.90 -6.56
CA ALA A 689 14.57 -10.11 -5.99
C ALA A 689 14.68 -9.52 -4.58
N VAL A 690 14.09 -8.36 -4.30
CA VAL A 690 14.03 -7.81 -2.92
C VAL A 690 13.22 -8.73 -1.99
N GLU A 691 12.06 -9.22 -2.43
CA GLU A 691 11.22 -10.12 -1.63
C GLU A 691 11.89 -11.48 -1.39
N ALA A 692 12.65 -12.01 -2.35
CA ALA A 692 13.41 -13.23 -2.16
C ALA A 692 14.51 -13.07 -1.11
N ILE A 693 15.21 -11.92 -1.10
CA ILE A 693 16.18 -11.60 -0.06
C ILE A 693 15.49 -11.52 1.30
N ARG A 694 14.38 -10.78 1.38
CA ARG A 694 13.60 -10.66 2.61
C ARG A 694 13.12 -12.02 3.11
N SER A 695 12.65 -12.88 2.21
CA SER A 695 12.27 -14.26 2.52
C SER A 695 13.44 -15.07 3.08
N ALA A 696 14.67 -14.84 2.61
CA ALA A 696 15.86 -15.47 3.18
C ALA A 696 16.18 -14.94 4.60
N TYR A 697 15.99 -13.63 4.85
CA TYR A 697 16.11 -13.04 6.20
C TYR A 697 15.14 -13.64 7.20
N PHE A 698 13.91 -13.90 6.76
CA PHE A 698 12.87 -14.44 7.63
C PHE A 698 12.57 -15.91 7.35
N ASN A 699 13.56 -16.66 6.85
CA ASN A 699 13.41 -18.08 6.58
C ASN A 699 13.29 -18.86 7.89
N GLU A 700 12.06 -19.20 8.24
CA GLU A 700 11.71 -19.92 9.45
C GLU A 700 12.32 -21.32 9.58
N ASN A 701 12.75 -21.93 8.48
CA ASN A 701 13.34 -23.27 8.46
C ASN A 701 14.87 -23.22 8.61
N ASP A 702 15.49 -22.11 8.20
CA ASP A 702 16.93 -21.89 8.27
C ASP A 702 17.26 -20.42 8.61
N ILE A 703 17.49 -20.18 9.90
CA ILE A 703 17.85 -18.84 10.39
C ILE A 703 19.34 -18.52 10.18
N SER A 704 20.15 -19.43 9.62
CA SER A 704 21.60 -19.21 9.49
C SER A 704 21.90 -17.97 8.65
N PHE A 705 21.08 -17.72 7.62
CA PHE A 705 21.13 -16.50 6.85
C PHE A 705 20.88 -15.29 7.76
N PHE A 706 19.74 -15.22 8.47
CA PHE A 706 19.49 -14.13 9.44
C PHE A 706 20.64 -13.92 10.43
N ALA A 707 21.10 -15.00 11.07
CA ALA A 707 22.17 -14.97 12.07
C ALA A 707 23.47 -14.38 11.51
N SER A 708 23.84 -14.75 10.28
CA SER A 708 25.00 -14.18 9.58
C SER A 708 24.85 -12.67 9.34
N GLN A 709 23.62 -12.22 9.07
CA GLN A 709 23.31 -10.85 8.71
C GLN A 709 23.12 -9.92 9.92
N VAL A 710 22.97 -10.43 11.14
CA VAL A 710 22.80 -9.60 12.35
C VAL A 710 24.01 -9.60 13.28
N LYS A 711 25.01 -10.41 12.95
CA LYS A 711 26.26 -10.57 13.71
C LYS A 711 26.91 -9.23 14.05
N SER A 712 27.57 -9.17 15.21
CA SER A 712 28.22 -7.97 15.74
C SER A 712 27.26 -6.77 15.89
N GLY A 713 25.94 -7.01 15.93
CA GLY A 713 24.94 -5.95 16.07
C GLY A 713 24.84 -5.03 14.85
N MET A 714 25.13 -5.54 13.65
CA MET A 714 25.16 -4.76 12.41
C MET A 714 23.95 -3.82 12.24
N TRP A 715 22.76 -4.29 12.60
CA TRP A 715 21.52 -3.53 12.44
C TRP A 715 21.12 -2.67 13.65
N ILE A 716 21.91 -2.54 14.72
CA ILE A 716 21.46 -1.97 16.02
C ILE A 716 21.74 -0.46 16.19
N LYS A 717 22.60 0.18 15.38
CA LYS A 717 22.89 1.64 15.51
C LYS A 717 21.98 2.52 14.64
N SER A 718 21.44 3.61 15.18
CA SER A 718 20.54 4.53 14.47
C SER A 718 21.28 5.36 13.42
N SER A 719 20.57 5.78 12.35
CA SER A 719 20.94 6.70 11.24
C SER A 719 21.15 6.16 9.82
N ILE A 720 20.99 4.85 9.56
CA ILE A 720 21.18 4.31 8.19
C ILE A 720 20.11 4.85 7.22
N LEU A 721 18.84 4.82 7.64
CA LEU A 721 17.71 5.29 6.83
C LEU A 721 17.58 6.82 6.82
N ASP A 722 17.83 7.49 7.96
CA ASP A 722 17.70 8.95 8.08
C ASP A 722 18.64 9.74 7.15
N THR A 723 19.71 9.10 6.66
CA THR A 723 20.76 9.73 5.85
C THR A 723 20.82 9.22 4.40
N LEU A 724 19.93 8.31 4.02
CA LEU A 724 19.90 7.65 2.71
C LEU A 724 18.55 7.91 2.03
N ASP A 725 18.51 8.86 1.10
CA ASP A 725 17.34 9.10 0.26
C ASP A 725 17.25 8.02 -0.83
N LEU A 726 16.75 6.85 -0.43
CA LEU A 726 16.60 5.67 -1.27
C LEU A 726 15.74 5.95 -2.51
N SER A 727 14.67 6.73 -2.35
CA SER A 727 13.77 7.08 -3.45
C SER A 727 14.49 7.94 -4.49
N LYS A 728 15.22 8.98 -4.06
CA LYS A 728 15.98 9.83 -4.97
C LYS A 728 17.08 9.05 -5.69
N ALA A 729 17.85 8.25 -4.96
CA ALA A 729 18.93 7.45 -5.55
C ALA A 729 18.39 6.47 -6.61
N MET A 730 17.28 5.78 -6.31
CA MET A 730 16.61 4.86 -7.23
C MET A 730 16.19 5.56 -8.52
N LYS A 731 15.50 6.69 -8.41
CA LYS A 731 15.01 7.46 -9.56
C LYS A 731 16.15 7.99 -10.42
N GLN A 732 17.17 8.59 -9.83
CA GLN A 732 18.31 9.14 -10.56
C GLN A 732 19.04 8.07 -11.38
N ILE A 733 19.22 6.87 -10.82
CA ILE A 733 19.90 5.77 -11.50
C ILE A 733 19.03 5.20 -12.61
N PHE A 734 17.74 5.00 -12.36
CA PHE A 734 16.80 4.53 -13.38
C PHE A 734 16.78 5.47 -14.60
N PHE A 735 16.53 6.77 -14.37
CA PHE A 735 16.45 7.75 -15.46
C PHE A 735 17.81 8.02 -16.11
N GLY A 736 18.90 8.03 -15.35
CA GLY A 736 20.24 8.35 -15.88
C GLY A 736 20.71 7.30 -16.87
N ASN A 737 20.48 6.03 -16.54
CA ASN A 737 20.78 4.89 -17.39
C ASN A 737 19.89 4.84 -18.64
N LEU A 738 18.58 5.09 -18.47
CA LEU A 738 17.61 5.14 -19.57
C LEU A 738 17.96 6.25 -20.58
N ILE A 739 18.26 7.46 -20.10
CA ILE A 739 18.60 8.61 -20.95
C ILE A 739 19.95 8.43 -21.65
N GLN A 740 20.98 7.97 -20.94
CA GLN A 740 22.28 7.70 -21.54
C GLN A 740 22.16 6.68 -22.68
N LYS A 741 21.38 5.61 -22.50
CA LYS A 741 21.15 4.61 -23.56
C LYS A 741 20.38 5.17 -24.74
N ALA A 742 19.39 6.03 -24.52
CA ALA A 742 18.70 6.74 -25.59
C ALA A 742 19.69 7.58 -26.43
N TRP A 743 20.62 8.31 -25.79
CA TRP A 743 21.65 9.07 -26.49
C TRP A 743 22.56 8.19 -27.34
N TYR A 744 23.07 7.08 -26.81
CA TYR A 744 23.94 6.16 -27.56
C TYR A 744 23.19 5.34 -28.63
N SER A 745 21.87 5.28 -28.58
CA SER A 745 21.06 4.60 -29.59
C SER A 745 20.67 5.52 -30.75
N ASN A 746 21.01 6.81 -30.67
CA ASN A 746 20.72 7.76 -31.73
C ASN A 746 21.66 7.48 -32.93
N PRO A 747 21.13 7.11 -34.12
CA PRO A 747 21.95 6.77 -35.28
C PRO A 747 22.67 7.99 -35.89
N THR A 748 22.26 9.20 -35.52
CA THR A 748 22.78 10.45 -36.09
C THR A 748 23.73 11.20 -35.16
N SER A 749 23.78 10.85 -33.87
CA SER A 749 24.64 11.55 -32.91
C SER A 749 25.07 10.69 -31.73
N GLU A 750 26.28 10.92 -31.22
CA GLU A 750 26.76 10.35 -29.95
C GLU A 750 27.07 11.45 -28.92
N PRO A 751 26.86 11.22 -27.61
CA PRO A 751 27.13 12.24 -26.60
C PRO A 751 28.65 12.44 -26.39
N VAL A 752 29.07 13.69 -26.27
CA VAL A 752 30.45 14.09 -25.92
C VAL A 752 30.44 15.29 -24.98
N ILE A 753 31.46 15.38 -24.11
CA ILE A 753 31.73 16.58 -23.30
C ILE A 753 32.94 17.32 -23.87
N ILE A 754 32.71 18.54 -24.36
CA ILE A 754 33.78 19.45 -24.80
C ILE A 754 34.27 20.25 -23.60
N MET A 755 35.56 20.15 -23.28
CA MET A 755 36.21 20.89 -22.20
C MET A 755 36.99 22.09 -22.75
N VAL A 756 36.84 23.24 -22.10
CA VAL A 756 37.60 24.47 -22.33
C VAL A 756 38.30 24.83 -21.01
N GLU A 757 39.63 24.81 -21.03
CA GLU A 757 40.50 25.15 -19.90
C GLU A 757 40.51 26.68 -19.69
N ASP A 758 39.44 27.23 -19.11
CA ASP A 758 39.29 28.64 -18.74
C ASP A 758 38.12 28.83 -17.75
N ASP A 759 38.32 29.66 -16.73
CA ASP A 759 37.38 29.94 -15.65
C ASP A 759 36.15 30.68 -16.21
N ALA A 760 35.04 29.95 -16.39
CA ALA A 760 33.75 30.52 -16.82
C ALA A 760 33.80 31.29 -18.15
N SER A 761 34.58 30.82 -19.12
CA SER A 761 34.65 31.40 -20.46
C SER A 761 33.26 31.50 -21.09
N ASP A 762 32.85 32.70 -21.52
CA ASP A 762 31.66 32.92 -22.36
C ASP A 762 31.98 32.70 -23.86
N VAL A 763 33.19 32.21 -24.14
CA VAL A 763 33.63 31.84 -25.49
C VAL A 763 32.82 30.61 -25.92
N ASN A 764 31.96 30.79 -26.92
CA ASN A 764 31.32 29.70 -27.63
C ASN A 764 32.40 28.95 -28.43
N PRO A 765 32.83 27.73 -28.05
CA PRO A 765 33.85 26.99 -28.79
C PRO A 765 33.36 26.53 -30.16
N PHE A 766 32.05 26.59 -30.41
CA PHE A 766 31.38 26.25 -31.66
C PHE A 766 31.22 27.47 -32.61
N ALA A 767 31.51 28.69 -32.14
CA ALA A 767 31.51 29.91 -32.96
C ALA A 767 32.89 30.11 -33.61
N TRP A 768 33.05 29.77 -34.88
CA TRP A 768 34.36 29.92 -35.53
C TRP A 768 34.64 31.36 -35.98
N LYS A 769 35.77 31.92 -35.53
CA LYS A 769 36.31 33.20 -36.03
C LYS A 769 37.27 32.95 -37.22
N GLY A 770 36.73 33.03 -38.44
CA GLY A 770 37.45 33.60 -39.58
C GLY A 770 37.80 32.68 -40.76
N GLY A 771 36.95 32.74 -41.81
CA GLY A 771 37.41 33.00 -43.17
C GLY A 771 37.69 31.81 -44.11
N ALA A 772 36.65 31.26 -44.71
CA ALA A 772 36.48 31.05 -46.17
C ALA A 772 35.22 30.18 -46.40
N SER A 773 34.36 30.59 -47.33
CA SER A 773 33.16 29.89 -47.81
C SER A 773 32.08 29.51 -46.79
N GLY A 774 31.24 30.48 -46.37
CA GLY A 774 29.78 30.30 -46.22
C GLY A 774 29.19 29.17 -45.36
N GLN A 775 29.95 28.49 -44.52
CA GLN A 775 29.43 27.44 -43.62
C GLN A 775 28.92 28.08 -42.29
N PRO A 776 27.72 27.70 -41.80
CA PRO A 776 27.10 28.28 -40.60
C PRO A 776 27.80 27.88 -39.29
N GLU A 777 27.45 28.55 -38.18
CA GLU A 777 27.84 28.14 -36.82
C GLU A 777 27.43 26.67 -36.59
N THR A 778 28.31 25.83 -36.03
CA THR A 778 27.97 24.41 -35.84
C THR A 778 26.99 24.18 -34.69
N LEU A 779 26.72 25.19 -33.86
CA LEU A 779 25.70 25.13 -32.81
C LEU A 779 25.21 26.55 -32.49
N ASP A 780 23.90 26.75 -32.43
CA ASP A 780 23.31 28.06 -32.12
C ASP A 780 23.50 28.47 -30.65
N LYS A 781 23.26 29.76 -30.36
CA LYS A 781 23.52 30.33 -29.04
C LYS A 781 22.66 29.73 -27.92
N ASP A 782 21.43 29.31 -28.22
CA ASP A 782 20.51 28.80 -27.20
C ASP A 782 20.87 27.36 -26.81
N ASP A 783 21.25 26.53 -27.79
CA ASP A 783 21.76 25.18 -27.57
C ASP A 783 23.12 25.17 -26.84
N VAL A 784 24.00 26.11 -27.17
CA VAL A 784 25.28 26.29 -26.45
C VAL A 784 25.06 26.62 -24.98
N ASN A 785 24.08 27.49 -24.68
CA ASN A 785 23.75 27.85 -23.31
C ASN A 785 23.11 26.67 -22.54
N ALA A 786 22.27 25.87 -23.21
CA ALA A 786 21.69 24.67 -22.63
C ALA A 786 22.76 23.63 -22.27
N ALA A 787 23.75 23.45 -23.14
CA ALA A 787 24.85 22.49 -22.99
C ALA A 787 25.96 22.90 -22.00
N ARG A 788 26.10 24.20 -21.68
CA ARG A 788 27.22 24.77 -20.90
C ARG A 788 27.14 24.48 -19.39
N PHE A 789 28.30 24.20 -18.80
CA PHE A 789 28.53 23.93 -17.38
C PHE A 789 29.94 24.39 -16.93
N VAL A 790 30.16 24.68 -15.64
CA VAL A 790 31.46 25.10 -15.10
C VAL A 790 31.77 24.31 -13.82
N LYS A 791 32.96 23.69 -13.74
CA LYS A 791 33.42 22.91 -12.57
C LYS A 791 34.94 22.88 -12.48
N ASP A 792 35.47 22.95 -11.27
CA ASP A 792 36.92 22.89 -10.97
C ASP A 792 37.75 23.83 -11.87
N GLY A 793 37.23 25.02 -12.17
CA GLY A 793 37.86 26.03 -13.02
C GLY A 793 37.89 25.74 -14.53
N ASN A 794 37.08 24.78 -14.99
CA ASN A 794 36.94 24.45 -16.40
C ASN A 794 35.50 24.66 -16.86
N THR A 795 35.33 25.04 -18.13
CA THR A 795 34.01 25.14 -18.78
C THR A 795 33.77 23.90 -19.64
N PHE A 796 32.64 23.23 -19.45
CA PHE A 796 32.23 22.00 -20.13
C PHE A 796 30.98 22.23 -20.98
N PHE A 797 30.87 21.52 -22.11
CA PHE A 797 29.69 21.54 -22.97
C PHE A 797 29.27 20.10 -23.30
N LEU A 798 28.11 19.66 -22.81
CA LEU A 798 27.54 18.34 -23.14
C LEU A 798 26.71 18.43 -24.43
N VAL A 799 27.25 17.92 -25.53
CA VAL A 799 26.68 18.05 -26.89
C VAL A 799 26.65 16.69 -27.60
N GLY A 800 25.97 16.62 -28.75
CA GLY A 800 26.04 15.46 -29.65
C GLY A 800 27.09 15.66 -30.74
N THR A 801 27.95 14.67 -30.99
CA THR A 801 28.78 14.60 -32.21
C THR A 801 28.00 13.94 -33.31
N THR A 802 27.95 14.54 -34.49
CA THR A 802 27.20 13.98 -35.62
C THR A 802 27.89 12.74 -36.20
N ASN A 803 27.14 11.66 -36.43
CA ASN A 803 27.63 10.44 -37.05
C ASN A 803 27.53 10.54 -38.59
N CYS A 804 28.65 10.36 -39.30
CA CYS A 804 28.64 10.30 -40.77
C CYS A 804 28.04 8.97 -41.25
N GLN A 805 27.06 9.03 -42.14
CA GLN A 805 26.45 7.82 -42.70
C GLN A 805 27.37 7.16 -43.72
N GLN A 806 27.68 5.87 -43.51
CA GLN A 806 28.47 5.05 -44.41
C GLN A 806 27.54 4.22 -45.30
N TRP A 807 27.76 4.26 -46.60
CA TRP A 807 27.08 3.36 -47.53
C TRP A 807 28.08 2.78 -48.53
N LYS A 808 27.77 1.57 -49.01
CA LYS A 808 28.58 0.89 -50.03
C LYS A 808 28.10 1.33 -51.40
N THR A 809 29.00 1.91 -52.18
CA THR A 809 28.79 2.15 -53.61
C THR A 809 28.75 0.82 -54.36
N ALA A 810 28.22 0.84 -55.59
CA ALA A 810 28.02 -0.36 -56.40
C ALA A 810 29.33 -1.11 -56.76
N ASP A 811 30.49 -0.47 -56.63
CA ASP A 811 31.84 -1.03 -56.80
C ASP A 811 32.48 -1.51 -55.48
N GLY A 812 31.76 -1.43 -54.36
CA GLY A 812 32.19 -1.92 -53.05
C GLY A 812 33.07 -0.96 -52.25
N THR A 813 33.26 0.28 -52.71
CA THR A 813 33.91 1.32 -51.91
C THR A 813 32.95 1.90 -50.87
N ASN A 814 33.49 2.37 -49.75
CA ASN A 814 32.70 3.04 -48.72
C ASN A 814 32.69 4.54 -49.04
N GLU A 815 31.51 5.09 -49.32
CA GLU A 815 31.32 6.54 -49.34
C GLU A 815 30.67 6.99 -48.03
N TYR A 816 31.12 8.15 -47.54
CA TYR A 816 30.64 8.78 -46.32
C TYR A 816 29.96 10.10 -46.69
N THR A 817 28.71 10.29 -46.28
CA THR A 817 28.02 11.59 -46.40
C THR A 817 27.88 12.19 -45.01
N CYS A 818 28.53 13.33 -44.79
CA CYS A 818 28.42 14.14 -43.58
C CYS A 818 27.72 15.46 -43.95
N ASP A 819 26.43 15.41 -44.29
CA ASP A 819 25.64 16.58 -44.74
C ASP A 819 25.25 17.53 -43.59
N GLN A 820 25.79 17.35 -42.39
CA GLN A 820 25.43 18.10 -41.18
C GLN A 820 26.67 18.60 -40.41
N ASP A 821 26.46 19.62 -39.59
CA ASP A 821 27.46 20.20 -38.70
C ASP A 821 28.10 19.15 -37.78
N ALA A 822 29.38 19.32 -37.44
CA ALA A 822 30.17 18.37 -36.65
C ALA A 822 29.60 18.10 -35.24
N PHE A 823 28.86 19.09 -34.73
CA PHE A 823 28.22 19.05 -33.42
C PHE A 823 26.77 19.45 -33.57
N GLN A 824 25.91 18.96 -32.67
CA GLN A 824 24.51 19.34 -32.59
C GLN A 824 24.03 19.35 -31.13
N GLY A 825 22.88 19.98 -30.88
CA GLY A 825 22.25 19.97 -29.57
C GLY A 825 21.92 18.52 -29.18
N LEU A 826 22.32 18.10 -27.98
CA LEU A 826 22.04 16.75 -27.54
C LEU A 826 20.53 16.61 -27.24
N GLN A 827 19.89 15.60 -27.84
CA GLN A 827 18.44 15.43 -27.73
C GLN A 827 17.98 15.35 -26.26
N GLY A 828 17.00 16.18 -25.88
CA GLY A 828 16.46 16.24 -24.52
C GLY A 828 17.32 17.01 -23.49
N ILE A 829 18.46 17.59 -23.87
CA ILE A 829 19.36 18.29 -22.92
C ILE A 829 18.68 19.44 -22.16
N SER A 830 17.72 20.11 -22.80
CA SER A 830 16.95 21.23 -22.23
C SER A 830 15.99 20.81 -21.11
N GLN A 831 15.77 19.50 -20.93
CA GLN A 831 14.94 18.97 -19.85
C GLN A 831 15.66 18.98 -18.50
N PHE A 832 17.00 19.06 -18.47
CA PHE A 832 17.78 19.07 -17.23
C PHE A 832 17.92 20.47 -16.65
N LYS A 833 16.90 20.91 -15.90
CA LYS A 833 16.90 22.20 -15.20
C LYS A 833 17.66 22.09 -13.87
N SER A 834 18.18 23.21 -13.38
CA SER A 834 19.00 23.29 -12.16
C SER A 834 18.23 23.04 -10.85
N ASP A 835 16.89 23.10 -10.88
CA ASP A 835 15.98 22.92 -9.74
C ASP A 835 15.03 21.71 -9.88
N ALA A 836 15.24 20.86 -10.90
CA ALA A 836 14.23 19.93 -11.38
C ALA A 836 13.83 18.84 -10.37
N SER A 837 12.51 18.64 -10.23
CA SER A 837 11.87 17.46 -9.62
C SER A 837 11.62 16.31 -10.63
N GLU A 838 11.83 16.58 -11.91
CA GLU A 838 11.63 15.65 -13.04
C GLU A 838 12.90 14.81 -13.28
N TRP A 839 12.77 13.68 -14.01
CA TRP A 839 13.90 12.78 -14.34
C TRP A 839 14.66 12.28 -13.11
N GLY A 840 13.93 12.04 -12.02
CA GLY A 840 14.50 11.64 -10.74
C GLY A 840 15.34 12.70 -10.03
N GLY A 841 15.27 13.97 -10.45
CA GLY A 841 16.13 15.03 -9.93
C GLY A 841 17.55 14.95 -10.46
N LEU A 842 17.73 14.37 -11.66
CA LEU A 842 18.97 14.50 -12.42
C LEU A 842 19.12 15.94 -12.90
N THR A 843 20.32 16.48 -12.71
CA THR A 843 20.71 17.78 -13.25
C THR A 843 21.89 17.60 -14.19
N LYS A 844 22.08 18.53 -15.13
CA LYS A 844 23.30 18.55 -15.96
C LYS A 844 24.58 18.57 -15.11
N ASP A 845 24.54 19.20 -13.93
CA ASP A 845 25.66 19.27 -12.98
C ASP A 845 26.04 17.89 -12.45
N SER A 846 25.04 17.05 -12.13
CA SER A 846 25.27 15.70 -11.62
C SER A 846 25.93 14.79 -12.66
N ILE A 847 25.51 14.90 -13.93
CA ILE A 847 26.05 14.13 -15.06
C ILE A 847 27.52 14.51 -15.29
N VAL A 848 27.82 15.80 -15.49
CA VAL A 848 29.19 16.23 -15.76
C VAL A 848 30.11 16.00 -14.55
N THR A 849 29.60 16.14 -13.32
CA THR A 849 30.37 15.83 -12.10
C THR A 849 30.80 14.36 -12.08
N SER A 850 29.89 13.43 -12.41
CA SER A 850 30.20 12.00 -12.49
C SER A 850 31.29 11.71 -13.53
N VAL A 851 31.13 12.22 -14.76
CA VAL A 851 32.08 11.97 -15.84
C VAL A 851 33.45 12.58 -15.52
N TRP A 852 33.47 13.82 -15.03
CA TRP A 852 34.71 14.53 -14.68
C TRP A 852 35.46 13.87 -13.54
N ALA A 853 34.76 13.42 -12.51
CA ALA A 853 35.39 12.70 -11.40
C ALA A 853 35.98 11.36 -11.87
N GLY A 854 35.28 10.64 -12.75
CA GLY A 854 35.80 9.41 -13.37
C GLY A 854 37.05 9.66 -14.22
N TYR A 855 37.02 10.69 -15.07
CA TYR A 855 38.15 11.11 -15.89
C TYR A 855 39.41 11.39 -15.04
N LYS A 856 39.25 12.13 -13.93
CA LYS A 856 40.35 12.39 -12.98
C LYS A 856 40.86 11.11 -12.31
N LEU A 857 39.97 10.22 -11.87
CA LEU A 857 40.37 8.96 -11.24
C LEU A 857 41.11 8.01 -12.21
N ASN A 858 40.84 8.12 -13.50
CA ASN A 858 41.53 7.36 -14.55
C ASN A 858 42.80 8.06 -15.05
N GLY A 859 43.40 8.96 -14.26
CA GLY A 859 44.62 9.65 -14.63
C GLY A 859 44.45 10.66 -15.76
N ASN A 860 43.31 11.37 -15.80
CA ASN A 860 42.91 12.29 -16.86
C ASN A 860 42.76 11.59 -18.22
N ALA A 861 42.10 10.43 -18.22
CA ALA A 861 41.81 9.66 -19.43
C ALA A 861 40.36 9.18 -19.46
N ASN A 862 39.79 9.12 -20.67
CA ASN A 862 38.44 8.56 -20.87
C ASN A 862 38.40 7.06 -20.57
N GLY A 863 37.21 6.55 -20.25
CA GLY A 863 36.97 5.11 -20.09
C GLY A 863 36.94 4.60 -18.64
N TYR A 864 36.89 5.49 -17.64
CA TYR A 864 36.63 5.09 -16.27
C TYR A 864 35.24 4.46 -16.15
N ASN A 865 35.18 3.25 -15.62
CA ASN A 865 33.97 2.52 -15.33
C ASN A 865 34.12 1.76 -14.01
N ILE A 866 32.97 1.35 -13.46
CA ILE A 866 32.89 0.43 -12.34
C ILE A 866 32.18 -0.81 -12.87
N SER A 867 32.84 -1.96 -12.82
CA SER A 867 32.29 -3.22 -13.33
C SER A 867 32.25 -4.28 -12.24
N ALA A 868 31.19 -5.07 -12.23
CA ALA A 868 31.09 -6.29 -11.44
C ALA A 868 32.05 -7.35 -12.01
N ASN A 869 32.89 -7.96 -11.16
CA ASN A 869 33.75 -9.07 -11.55
C ASN A 869 33.13 -10.42 -11.20
N THR A 870 33.69 -11.49 -11.76
CA THR A 870 33.25 -12.88 -11.57
C THR A 870 33.38 -13.41 -10.14
N ASP A 871 34.09 -12.71 -9.25
CA ASP A 871 34.26 -13.06 -7.84
C ASP A 871 33.31 -12.28 -6.91
N ASN A 872 32.26 -11.68 -7.48
CA ASN A 872 31.33 -10.77 -6.80
C ASN A 872 32.00 -9.54 -6.16
N SER A 873 33.29 -9.27 -6.49
CA SER A 873 33.95 -8.03 -6.10
C SER A 873 33.76 -6.97 -7.18
N GLN A 874 33.23 -5.81 -6.78
CA GLN A 874 33.18 -4.65 -7.67
C GLN A 874 34.57 -4.02 -7.70
N ARG A 875 35.08 -3.71 -8.89
CA ARG A 875 36.34 -2.98 -9.05
C ARG A 875 36.16 -1.81 -9.99
N ASP A 876 36.87 -0.73 -9.68
CA ASP A 876 37.05 0.32 -10.66
C ASP A 876 38.02 -0.12 -11.76
N SER A 877 38.11 0.66 -12.84
CA SER A 877 39.04 0.38 -13.95
C SER A 877 40.52 0.35 -13.56
N ASN A 878 40.87 0.80 -12.35
CA ASN A 878 42.23 0.74 -11.80
C ASN A 878 42.47 -0.51 -10.93
N GLY A 879 41.47 -1.40 -10.81
CA GLY A 879 41.54 -2.62 -10.02
C GLY A 879 41.31 -2.44 -8.52
N ASN A 880 40.98 -1.22 -8.06
CA ASN A 880 40.66 -0.97 -6.66
C ASN A 880 39.29 -1.58 -6.35
N LYS A 881 39.25 -2.33 -5.26
CA LYS A 881 38.00 -2.94 -4.78
C LYS A 881 37.07 -1.83 -4.27
N GLN A 882 35.85 -1.81 -4.80
CA GLN A 882 34.77 -0.96 -4.35
C GLN A 882 33.75 -1.83 -3.62
N LEU A 883 33.27 -1.35 -2.47
CA LEU A 883 32.14 -1.99 -1.77
C LEU A 883 30.80 -1.63 -2.43
N THR A 884 30.75 -0.55 -3.25
CA THR A 884 29.52 0.01 -3.82
C THR A 884 29.76 0.62 -5.18
N MET A 885 28.86 0.42 -6.14
CA MET A 885 28.98 1.04 -7.46
C MET A 885 28.63 2.53 -7.46
N TYR A 886 27.91 3.04 -6.44
CA TYR A 886 27.32 4.39 -6.47
C TYR A 886 27.26 5.14 -5.12
N PRO A 887 28.39 5.31 -4.39
CA PRO A 887 28.40 5.95 -3.07
C PRO A 887 27.87 7.40 -3.05
N SER A 888 27.82 8.08 -4.20
CA SER A 888 27.35 9.46 -4.34
C SER A 888 26.14 9.59 -5.28
N GLY A 889 25.38 8.50 -5.52
CA GLY A 889 24.25 8.51 -6.45
C GLY A 889 24.70 8.86 -7.87
N ALA A 890 23.96 9.74 -8.55
CA ALA A 890 24.25 10.18 -9.92
C ALA A 890 25.63 10.85 -10.10
N GLU A 891 26.23 11.41 -9.04
CA GLU A 891 27.54 12.07 -9.10
C GLU A 891 28.71 11.12 -8.94
N THR A 892 28.45 9.83 -8.70
CA THR A 892 29.52 8.84 -8.53
C THR A 892 30.40 8.80 -9.77
N PRO A 893 31.74 8.79 -9.63
CA PRO A 893 32.65 8.63 -10.75
C PRO A 893 32.30 7.41 -11.62
N GLY A 894 32.07 7.62 -12.93
CA GLY A 894 31.83 6.51 -13.88
C GLY A 894 30.39 6.00 -13.99
N VAL A 895 29.39 6.63 -13.32
CA VAL A 895 27.95 6.36 -13.59
C VAL A 895 27.64 6.65 -15.04
N PHE A 896 28.05 7.84 -15.49
CA PHE A 896 27.92 8.26 -16.87
C PHE A 896 29.24 8.01 -17.60
N SER A 897 29.17 7.35 -18.75
CA SER A 897 30.33 6.95 -19.54
C SER A 897 30.47 7.78 -20.81
N ILE A 898 30.54 9.11 -20.66
CA ILE A 898 30.62 10.07 -21.77
C ILE A 898 32.08 10.50 -21.97
N PRO A 899 32.63 10.50 -23.19
CA PRO A 899 34.00 10.95 -23.43
C PRO A 899 34.16 12.47 -23.20
N ILE A 900 35.26 12.87 -22.57
CA ILE A 900 35.72 14.26 -22.45
C ILE A 900 36.86 14.52 -23.45
N CYS A 901 36.78 15.62 -24.20
CA CYS A 901 37.87 16.06 -25.08
C CYS A 901 37.85 17.58 -25.32
N ASP A 902 38.96 18.14 -25.81
CA ASP A 902 38.97 19.52 -26.33
C ASP A 902 38.32 19.59 -27.72
N TYR A 903 37.83 20.78 -28.10
CA TYR A 903 37.14 20.99 -29.38
C TYR A 903 37.95 20.54 -30.59
N LYS A 904 39.26 20.81 -30.64
CA LYS A 904 40.09 20.48 -31.81
C LYS A 904 40.28 18.97 -31.94
N THR A 905 40.35 18.25 -30.83
CA THR A 905 40.43 16.79 -30.80
C THR A 905 39.10 16.17 -31.21
N ALA A 906 37.98 16.66 -30.67
CA ALA A 906 36.64 16.23 -31.04
C ALA A 906 36.37 16.41 -32.55
N TYR A 907 36.65 17.60 -33.09
CA TYR A 907 36.45 17.90 -34.50
C TYR A 907 37.36 17.08 -35.42
N ARG A 908 38.61 16.82 -35.00
CA ARG A 908 39.52 15.95 -35.75
C ARG A 908 39.03 14.50 -35.80
N ASN A 909 38.51 13.98 -34.70
CA ASN A 909 37.95 12.63 -34.66
C ASN A 909 36.71 12.53 -35.57
N PHE A 910 35.84 13.54 -35.57
CA PHE A 910 34.74 13.66 -36.53
C PHE A 910 35.24 13.66 -37.99
N ALA A 911 36.21 14.53 -38.32
CA ALA A 911 36.76 14.65 -39.67
C ALA A 911 37.50 13.39 -40.16
N ALA A 912 38.12 12.63 -39.25
CA ALA A 912 38.82 11.38 -39.58
C ALA A 912 37.87 10.26 -40.02
N VAL A 913 36.64 10.25 -39.52
CA VAL A 913 35.58 9.29 -39.93
C VAL A 913 34.95 9.71 -41.28
N GLY A 914 34.88 11.02 -41.56
CA GLY A 914 34.33 11.59 -42.79
C GLY A 914 35.26 11.61 -44.01
N GLY A 915 36.47 11.02 -43.92
CA GLY A 915 37.39 10.88 -45.05
C GLY A 915 37.94 12.21 -45.57
N TRP A 916 39.02 12.70 -44.96
CA TRP A 916 40.03 13.49 -45.67
C TRP A 916 41.35 12.73 -45.61
N ASN A 917 41.65 12.00 -46.70
CA ASN A 917 43.03 11.71 -47.10
C ASN A 917 43.48 12.81 -48.05
#